data_AF-A0A8S4DAS6-F1
#
_entry.id   AF-A0A8S4DAS6-F1
#
_cell.length_a   1.000
_cell.length_b   1.000
_cell.length_c   1.000
_cell.angle_alpha   90.00
_cell.angle_beta   90.00
_cell.angle_gamma   90.00
#
_symmetry.space_group_name_H-M   'P 1'
#
loop_
_entity.id
_entity.type
_entity.pdbx_description
1 polymer ?
#
loop_
_entity_poly.entity_id
_entity_poly.type
_entity_poly.pdbx_seq_one_letter_code
_entity_poly.pdbx_strand_id
1 'polypeptide(L)'
;MNFSKIISTSLFQIISLLFFIVYLLGFLNTHFSDRQNYCVMTYMFEYPQFVRITVPEDSIYPQYALYAYGEGRVTEKARKMWFDGIPVLFLPGNSGSHMQGRSLASVALRKAMSSPHEFHFDYFMVSFNEDLSGLYGGVLPSQTDYAAACIRKILSLYKTNAYTKTVPTSVILIGHSMGGLVAKRLLAYPDTIDVANIAITLAAPLEAPVINTDLAMDDYYKSIDLEWGLHVNGNPEVKNKKVLLTFGNGPRDLLVPSGLIASNDSDLNAVATAIPGVWVSPDHVSIVWCKQLVITITRFLFSIVDLATNQLTQDKPFVMSKARMYFQANRSTTLSPDIKRAVVSMQADAFWYEDNRRVYQIARPEITKTTYLMIRLVNYPQNRFVAIEGVNADDKDWLFGCNAQHVYGTHRYCKQATSLSELTRWAGAATDFGRRKLATVNLHDVKEKNPSWSHVVVRVSPTRRPIVLNVDINDLASRRITVDLPSDFSVSKQMIRHETEAGSLYYELILPGFNRVYQAFYLYVEPTPGCKASQYHASAEVHVPWAENHEYTHYFTQLKRSPMKMRLFKSNPNSTVGTDDKDHVKITLLLDPQCTYTISIANSWYHRLAQLTRHYTPVLVPYVAAIVLLAARSNLQHLWKEGSCLSMHSALMSDGVKPYYSLVYSRFAVLGLMTIPTLTFLFESSSWKHLELRYFAKSLLVLPAYMAALGMVNVVALAFLAIMVSSSQLAHRLLFRIVWRGGPNLAEKVASGLQKLPLLVSLILVMSAPLSCGAASLAAGAAFYAFMISKMYEEYLEDYVYKIMAKIAARICRVFSKKRPNTEGDTQSNAALVPKEDTTSQISAKETSDENKPKETKEIVDVSNNKDTVKENKDTDKDNEIKDKELKSEETQALVAVSDSETRQEVESKEESKKSRRRRKSDHEMDEELSNLHFHTMMFFLWMVVTLINVPCLLTWARNFKYSMVLKPDTSYHTGLIMSVCSSAVWQIEGPRRNKRCSEFLSALLFTMAVFILSLGPLSLTIVNYSVTFMFAMITVQQYVNIFDEDVVAEETPVEKPQDKDCDNSSSKEDRNDEPGTSHSGDKTSDADDKTQSSEATQSTPDCNVCNENRIYNVFKNLREKFNFNEDL
;
A
#
# COMPACT_ATOMS: atom_id res chain seq x y z
N MET A 1 -10.76 -14.04 -39.06
CA MET A 1 -10.29 -14.37 -37.69
C MET A 1 -9.97 -13.15 -36.80
N ASN A 2 -9.48 -12.02 -37.33
CA ASN A 2 -8.87 -10.98 -36.47
C ASN A 2 -9.84 -10.22 -35.53
N PHE A 3 -11.08 -9.97 -35.93
CA PHE A 3 -12.03 -9.17 -35.13
C PHE A 3 -12.33 -9.77 -33.75
N SER A 4 -12.49 -11.09 -33.66
CA SER A 4 -12.70 -11.81 -32.40
C SER A 4 -11.51 -11.69 -31.43
N LYS A 5 -10.26 -11.72 -31.95
CA LYS A 5 -9.06 -11.49 -31.12
C LYS A 5 -9.05 -10.08 -30.52
N ILE A 6 -9.36 -9.07 -31.32
CA ILE A 6 -9.38 -7.65 -30.89
C ILE A 6 -10.43 -7.43 -29.79
N ILE A 7 -11.64 -7.99 -29.95
CA ILE A 7 -12.69 -7.96 -28.92
C ILE A 7 -12.22 -8.66 -27.64
N SER A 8 -11.60 -9.84 -27.76
CA SER A 8 -11.09 -10.61 -26.62
C SER A 8 -10.01 -9.87 -25.82
N THR A 9 -9.06 -9.21 -26.49
CA THR A 9 -8.02 -8.39 -25.83
C THR A 9 -8.60 -7.13 -25.18
N SER A 10 -9.57 -6.47 -25.83
CA SER A 10 -10.25 -5.30 -25.27
C SER A 10 -11.03 -5.65 -23.99
N LEU A 11 -11.83 -6.72 -24.04
CA LEU A 11 -12.59 -7.23 -22.89
C LEU A 11 -11.69 -7.55 -21.68
N PHE A 12 -10.51 -8.13 -21.92
CA PHE A 12 -9.55 -8.45 -20.85
C PHE A 12 -9.06 -7.20 -20.09
N GLN A 13 -8.74 -6.10 -20.78
CA GLN A 13 -8.32 -4.87 -20.10
C GLN A 13 -9.47 -4.20 -19.36
N ILE A 14 -10.70 -4.21 -19.93
CA ILE A 14 -11.91 -3.70 -19.26
C ILE A 14 -12.14 -4.44 -17.94
N ILE A 15 -11.93 -5.76 -17.91
CA ILE A 15 -11.98 -6.56 -16.68
C ILE A 15 -10.87 -6.16 -15.69
N SER A 16 -9.63 -5.93 -16.15
CA SER A 16 -8.54 -5.47 -15.27
C SER A 16 -8.84 -4.10 -14.64
N LEU A 17 -9.40 -3.17 -15.41
CA LEU A 17 -9.81 -1.85 -14.93
C LEU A 17 -10.97 -1.96 -13.93
N LEU A 18 -11.92 -2.87 -14.13
CA LEU A 18 -12.99 -3.16 -13.17
C LEU A 18 -12.41 -3.68 -11.84
N PHE A 19 -11.43 -4.59 -11.86
CA PHE A 19 -10.75 -5.04 -10.65
C PHE A 19 -9.99 -3.90 -9.94
N PHE A 20 -9.37 -2.98 -10.68
CA PHE A 20 -8.75 -1.79 -10.11
C PHE A 20 -9.77 -0.81 -9.50
N ILE A 21 -10.92 -0.61 -10.13
CA ILE A 21 -12.03 0.19 -9.57
C ILE A 21 -12.58 -0.45 -8.28
N VAL A 22 -12.75 -1.78 -8.25
CA VAL A 22 -13.16 -2.53 -7.06
C VAL A 22 -12.13 -2.42 -5.93
N TYR A 23 -10.84 -2.45 -6.27
CA TYR A 23 -9.75 -2.15 -5.33
C TYR A 23 -9.87 -0.72 -4.76
N LEU A 24 -10.05 0.29 -5.61
CA LEU A 24 -10.21 1.69 -5.17
C LEU A 24 -11.43 1.88 -4.26
N LEU A 25 -12.56 1.21 -4.54
CA LEU A 25 -13.75 1.22 -3.67
C LEU A 25 -13.44 0.61 -2.28
N GLY A 26 -12.68 -0.47 -2.21
CA GLY A 26 -12.19 -1.05 -0.97
C GLY A 26 -11.24 -0.13 -0.20
N PHE A 27 -10.32 0.52 -0.92
CA PHE A 27 -9.37 1.49 -0.35
C PHE A 27 -10.09 2.70 0.25
N LEU A 28 -11.00 3.33 -0.49
CA LEU A 28 -11.84 4.43 0.00
C LEU A 28 -12.65 4.02 1.25
N ASN A 29 -13.12 2.78 1.33
CA ASN A 29 -13.82 2.28 2.51
C ASN A 29 -12.91 2.12 3.74
N THR A 30 -11.64 1.72 3.60
CA THR A 30 -10.73 1.65 4.76
C THR A 30 -10.57 3.00 5.46
N HIS A 31 -10.42 4.08 4.68
CA HIS A 31 -10.31 5.43 5.20
C HIS A 31 -11.62 6.02 5.74
N PHE A 32 -12.78 5.59 5.22
CA PHE A 32 -14.07 6.21 5.55
C PHE A 32 -15.04 5.37 6.40
N SER A 33 -14.81 4.07 6.55
CA SER A 33 -15.63 3.17 7.38
C SER A 33 -15.70 3.63 8.84
N ASP A 34 -14.55 3.95 9.44
CA ASP A 34 -14.37 4.02 10.89
C ASP A 34 -13.89 5.41 11.36
N ARG A 35 -14.37 6.48 10.70
CA ARG A 35 -13.92 7.88 10.85
C ARG A 35 -13.91 8.42 12.29
N GLN A 36 -14.83 8.00 13.16
CA GLN A 36 -14.99 8.61 14.48
C GLN A 36 -14.05 8.02 15.53
N ASN A 37 -13.25 8.89 16.16
CA ASN A 37 -12.38 8.51 17.27
C ASN A 37 -13.16 8.63 18.60
N TYR A 38 -13.13 7.57 19.41
CA TYR A 38 -13.77 7.53 20.72
C TYR A 38 -12.76 7.59 21.88
N CYS A 39 -11.45 7.68 21.58
CA CYS A 39 -10.45 8.03 22.58
C CYS A 39 -10.67 9.48 23.04
N VAL A 40 -10.91 9.65 24.35
CA VAL A 40 -10.95 10.98 24.96
C VAL A 40 -9.50 11.51 25.02
N MET A 41 -9.30 12.80 24.74
CA MET A 41 -7.97 13.40 24.78
C MET A 41 -7.43 13.47 26.22
N THR A 42 -6.15 13.14 26.39
CA THR A 42 -5.36 13.51 27.57
C THR A 42 -4.95 14.98 27.47
N TYR A 43 -5.02 15.69 28.58
CA TYR A 43 -4.52 17.05 28.71
C TYR A 43 -3.39 17.03 29.73
N MET A 44 -2.31 17.76 29.45
CA MET A 44 -1.27 18.01 30.44
C MET A 44 -1.84 18.83 31.61
N PHE A 45 -1.19 18.75 32.77
CA PHE A 45 -1.57 19.50 33.97
C PHE A 45 -1.08 20.96 33.90
N GLU A 46 0.15 21.16 33.43
CA GLU A 46 0.74 22.46 33.08
C GLU A 46 1.39 22.39 31.68
N TYR A 47 2.21 23.37 31.30
CA TYR A 47 2.94 23.35 30.03
C TYR A 47 4.09 22.32 30.08
N PRO A 48 4.16 21.35 29.15
CA PRO A 48 5.19 20.31 29.15
C PRO A 48 6.58 20.88 28.81
N GLN A 49 7.58 20.55 29.63
CA GLN A 49 8.97 20.95 29.43
C GLN A 49 9.85 19.71 29.18
N PHE A 50 10.74 19.80 28.20
CA PHE A 50 11.67 18.74 27.81
C PHE A 50 13.10 19.22 28.06
N VAL A 51 13.76 18.67 29.09
CA VAL A 51 15.12 19.05 29.49
C VAL A 51 16.11 18.10 28.83
N ARG A 52 16.95 18.59 27.90
CA ARG A 52 17.97 17.74 27.25
C ARG A 52 18.98 17.23 28.28
N ILE A 53 19.31 15.95 28.17
CA ILE A 53 20.39 15.28 28.89
C ILE A 53 21.49 14.94 27.88
N THR A 54 22.73 15.32 28.17
CA THR A 54 23.89 14.94 27.37
C THR A 54 24.25 13.48 27.61
N VAL A 55 24.29 12.68 26.54
CA VAL A 55 24.81 11.31 26.52
C VAL A 55 26.23 11.36 25.90
N PRO A 56 27.23 10.59 26.37
CA PRO A 56 28.56 10.58 25.74
C PRO A 56 28.51 10.23 24.23
N GLU A 57 27.60 9.32 23.90
CA GLU A 57 27.28 8.87 22.55
C GLU A 57 26.57 9.93 21.67
N ASP A 58 26.22 11.13 22.19
CA ASP A 58 25.82 12.32 21.40
C ASP A 58 26.89 12.67 20.33
N SER A 59 28.15 12.29 20.55
CA SER A 59 29.26 12.50 19.61
C SER A 59 29.28 11.52 18.43
N ILE A 60 28.65 10.35 18.58
CA ILE A 60 28.56 9.29 17.57
C ILE A 60 27.24 9.41 16.80
N TYR A 61 26.16 9.78 17.51
CA TYR A 61 24.82 9.95 16.96
C TYR A 61 24.30 11.39 17.19
N PRO A 62 24.94 12.43 16.60
CA PRO A 62 24.58 13.84 16.81
C PRO A 62 23.15 14.19 16.34
N GLN A 63 22.52 13.31 15.56
CA GLN A 63 21.11 13.39 15.17
C GLN A 63 20.12 13.02 16.29
N TYR A 64 20.57 12.30 17.32
CA TYR A 64 19.74 11.83 18.42
C TYR A 64 19.95 12.66 19.69
N ALA A 65 18.98 12.58 20.60
CA ALA A 65 19.01 13.28 21.88
C ALA A 65 18.14 12.57 22.92
N LEU A 66 18.52 12.70 24.19
CA LEU A 66 17.75 12.26 25.35
C LEU A 66 17.13 13.46 26.06
N TYR A 67 15.88 13.34 26.50
CA TYR A 67 15.17 14.37 27.27
C TYR A 67 14.55 13.80 28.55
N ALA A 68 14.63 14.53 29.66
CA ALA A 68 13.72 14.34 30.80
C ALA A 68 12.47 15.21 30.64
N TYR A 69 11.33 14.66 31.02
CA TYR A 69 10.04 15.36 31.03
C TYR A 69 9.77 16.02 32.39
N GLY A 70 9.21 17.22 32.39
CA GLY A 70 8.73 17.86 33.61
C GLY A 70 7.59 18.85 33.35
N GLU A 71 6.76 19.05 34.37
CA GLU A 71 5.74 20.10 34.45
C GLU A 71 5.92 20.87 35.77
N GLY A 72 5.68 22.19 35.73
CA GLY A 72 5.81 23.07 36.89
C GLY A 72 7.12 22.89 37.67
N ARG A 73 7.00 22.68 38.99
CA ARG A 73 8.15 22.52 39.90
C ARG A 73 9.04 21.31 39.60
N VAL A 74 8.53 20.28 38.89
CA VAL A 74 9.34 19.10 38.53
C VAL A 74 10.35 19.46 37.44
N THR A 75 10.06 20.45 36.59
CA THR A 75 11.04 20.97 35.62
C THR A 75 12.30 21.51 36.29
N GLU A 76 12.20 22.09 37.49
CA GLU A 76 13.38 22.60 38.23
C GLU A 76 14.27 21.47 38.77
N LYS A 77 13.68 20.36 39.25
CA LYS A 77 14.40 19.13 39.59
C LYS A 77 15.13 18.57 38.36
N ALA A 78 14.41 18.42 37.24
CA ALA A 78 14.97 17.89 35.99
C ALA A 78 16.11 18.77 35.44
N ARG A 79 15.99 20.11 35.50
CA ARG A 79 17.07 21.04 35.10
C ARG A 79 18.33 20.93 35.98
N LYS A 80 18.19 20.51 37.24
CA LYS A 80 19.31 20.21 38.16
C LYS A 80 19.83 18.77 38.03
N MET A 81 19.24 17.96 37.15
CA MET A 81 19.47 16.50 37.04
C MET A 81 19.20 15.73 38.34
N TRP A 82 18.28 16.23 39.18
CA TRP A 82 17.89 15.61 40.45
C TRP A 82 16.67 14.71 40.25
N PHE A 83 16.92 13.40 40.16
CA PHE A 83 15.90 12.37 39.96
C PHE A 83 15.84 11.41 41.16
N ASP A 84 14.63 11.10 41.63
CA ASP A 84 14.36 10.35 42.86
C ASP A 84 13.13 9.42 42.76
N GLY A 85 12.53 9.29 41.56
CA GLY A 85 11.45 8.35 41.27
C GLY A 85 11.92 7.06 40.58
N ILE A 86 10.97 6.39 39.91
CA ILE A 86 11.19 5.16 39.13
C ILE A 86 11.40 5.55 37.64
N PRO A 87 12.53 5.19 37.00
CA PRO A 87 12.83 5.61 35.64
C PRO A 87 12.00 4.86 34.57
N VAL A 88 11.41 5.64 33.66
CA VAL A 88 10.67 5.16 32.48
C VAL A 88 11.27 5.77 31.23
N LEU A 89 11.64 4.96 30.23
CA LEU A 89 12.15 5.42 28.94
C LEU A 89 11.11 5.23 27.84
N PHE A 90 10.68 6.33 27.23
CA PHE A 90 9.81 6.34 26.06
C PHE A 90 10.63 6.31 24.75
N LEU A 91 10.26 5.41 23.85
CA LEU A 91 10.89 5.20 22.53
C LEU A 91 9.85 5.48 21.42
N PRO A 92 9.99 6.56 20.64
CA PRO A 92 9.06 6.90 19.56
C PRO A 92 9.22 6.00 18.34
N GLY A 93 8.22 6.04 17.46
CA GLY A 93 8.16 5.22 16.24
C GLY A 93 8.69 5.88 14.97
N ASN A 94 8.31 5.30 13.83
CA ASN A 94 8.57 5.82 12.49
C ASN A 94 8.09 7.27 12.33
N SER A 95 9.00 8.20 12.01
CA SER A 95 8.76 9.65 12.02
C SER A 95 8.15 10.19 13.33
N GLY A 96 8.38 9.51 14.45
CA GLY A 96 7.83 9.84 15.76
C GLY A 96 8.71 10.78 16.56
N SER A 97 8.10 11.83 17.11
CA SER A 97 8.77 12.77 18.00
C SER A 97 8.79 12.24 19.44
N HIS A 98 9.86 12.52 20.20
CA HIS A 98 9.96 12.21 21.63
C HIS A 98 8.74 12.73 22.42
N MET A 99 8.15 13.84 21.99
CA MET A 99 6.97 14.46 22.60
C MET A 99 5.72 13.58 22.63
N GLN A 100 5.67 12.48 21.87
CA GLN A 100 4.58 11.49 21.90
C GLN A 100 4.37 10.90 23.32
N GLY A 101 5.43 10.77 24.12
CA GLY A 101 5.36 10.23 25.48
C GLY A 101 4.68 11.15 26.53
N ARG A 102 4.45 12.43 26.22
CA ARG A 102 3.98 13.45 27.19
C ARG A 102 2.68 13.08 27.91
N SER A 103 1.76 12.40 27.23
CA SER A 103 0.46 12.01 27.78
C SER A 103 0.57 10.94 28.87
N LEU A 104 1.51 10.00 28.72
CA LEU A 104 1.81 9.00 29.75
C LEU A 104 2.46 9.68 30.96
N ALA A 105 3.48 10.50 30.71
CA ALA A 105 4.23 11.21 31.75
C ALA A 105 3.34 12.13 32.60
N SER A 106 2.49 12.95 31.97
CA SER A 106 1.61 13.87 32.68
C SER A 106 0.54 13.16 33.52
N VAL A 107 -0.05 12.08 33.00
CA VAL A 107 -1.04 11.29 33.75
C VAL A 107 -0.40 10.54 34.92
N ALA A 108 0.83 10.03 34.76
CA ALA A 108 1.60 9.45 35.86
C ALA A 108 1.98 10.49 36.92
N LEU A 109 2.47 11.66 36.51
CA LEU A 109 2.82 12.76 37.41
C LEU A 109 1.61 13.25 38.22
N ARG A 110 0.47 13.49 37.55
CA ARG A 110 -0.79 13.87 38.23
C ARG A 110 -1.32 12.75 39.14
N LYS A 111 -1.04 11.47 38.82
CA LYS A 111 -1.36 10.34 39.71
C LYS A 111 -0.43 10.28 40.93
N ALA A 112 0.84 10.67 40.82
CA ALA A 112 1.73 10.81 41.97
C ALA A 112 1.29 11.97 42.88
N MET A 113 1.04 13.16 42.32
CA MET A 113 0.54 14.33 43.07
C MET A 113 -0.80 14.11 43.80
N SER A 114 -1.57 13.09 43.39
CA SER A 114 -2.83 12.67 44.02
C SER A 114 -2.72 11.30 44.72
N SER A 115 -1.50 10.91 45.10
CA SER A 115 -1.19 9.74 45.92
C SER A 115 -0.87 10.19 47.35
N PRO A 116 -1.26 9.44 48.39
CA PRO A 116 -0.73 9.63 49.74
C PRO A 116 0.68 9.01 49.91
N HIS A 117 1.19 8.32 48.88
CA HIS A 117 2.52 7.71 48.87
C HIS A 117 3.51 8.61 48.14
N GLU A 118 4.75 8.72 48.62
CA GLU A 118 5.76 9.68 48.13
C GLU A 118 6.41 9.31 46.79
N PHE A 119 6.19 8.09 46.27
CA PHE A 119 6.81 7.63 45.02
C PHE A 119 6.17 8.20 43.75
N HIS A 120 6.98 8.33 42.72
CA HIS A 120 6.60 8.85 41.39
C HIS A 120 7.42 8.15 40.29
N PHE A 121 7.07 8.43 39.03
CA PHE A 121 7.76 7.92 37.85
C PHE A 121 8.45 9.07 37.11
N ASP A 122 9.75 8.94 36.90
CA ASP A 122 10.56 9.89 36.15
C ASP A 122 10.58 9.48 34.67
N TYR A 123 9.98 10.31 33.82
CA TYR A 123 9.85 10.01 32.39
C TYR A 123 10.98 10.64 31.58
N PHE A 124 11.76 9.75 30.94
CA PHE A 124 12.77 10.06 29.95
C PHE A 124 12.26 9.71 28.55
N MET A 125 12.67 10.44 27.53
CA MET A 125 12.17 10.29 26.16
C MET A 125 13.32 10.42 25.16
N VAL A 126 13.48 9.43 24.28
CA VAL A 126 14.50 9.44 23.21
C VAL A 126 13.95 10.13 21.96
N SER A 127 14.78 10.91 21.28
CA SER A 127 14.44 11.64 20.06
C SER A 127 15.25 11.13 18.87
N PHE A 128 14.70 10.17 18.12
CA PHE A 128 15.38 9.52 16.99
C PHE A 128 15.36 10.34 15.67
N ASN A 129 15.61 11.65 15.72
CA ASN A 129 15.54 12.58 14.57
C ASN A 129 14.22 12.57 13.74
N GLU A 130 13.20 11.83 14.21
CA GLU A 130 12.04 11.40 13.42
C GLU A 130 12.43 10.61 12.14
N ASP A 131 13.44 9.74 12.22
CA ASP A 131 13.84 8.87 11.11
C ASP A 131 12.70 7.91 10.66
N LEU A 132 12.77 7.47 9.40
CA LEU A 132 11.75 6.64 8.75
C LEU A 132 11.90 5.14 9.04
N SER A 133 12.11 4.79 10.31
CA SER A 133 12.42 3.43 10.77
C SER A 133 11.37 2.35 10.48
N GLY A 134 10.18 2.72 10.00
CA GLY A 134 9.13 1.79 9.57
C GLY A 134 9.06 1.54 8.06
N LEU A 135 9.89 2.24 7.27
CA LEU A 135 10.01 2.05 5.82
C LEU A 135 11.47 1.84 5.36
N TYR A 136 12.44 2.05 6.26
CA TYR A 136 13.86 1.87 6.00
C TYR A 136 14.52 1.28 7.26
N GLY A 137 15.15 0.11 7.15
CA GLY A 137 15.64 -0.67 8.29
C GLY A 137 17.00 -0.22 8.83
N GLY A 138 17.82 0.44 8.00
CA GLY A 138 19.22 0.76 8.32
C GLY A 138 19.43 1.69 9.53
N VAL A 139 18.41 2.40 10.00
CA VAL A 139 18.48 3.22 11.23
C VAL A 139 18.24 2.41 12.52
N LEU A 140 17.60 1.24 12.45
CA LEU A 140 17.17 0.48 13.63
C LEU A 140 18.33 0.00 14.54
N PRO A 141 19.52 -0.39 14.03
CA PRO A 141 20.69 -0.64 14.87
C PRO A 141 21.10 0.62 15.67
N SER A 142 21.35 1.73 14.98
CA SER A 142 21.72 3.03 15.58
C SER A 142 20.71 3.50 16.63
N GLN A 143 19.41 3.27 16.41
CA GLN A 143 18.36 3.58 17.38
C GLN A 143 18.42 2.66 18.62
N THR A 144 18.84 1.40 18.46
CA THR A 144 19.05 0.46 19.58
C THR A 144 20.29 0.84 20.39
N ASP A 145 21.42 1.06 19.74
CA ASP A 145 22.70 1.37 20.38
C ASP A 145 22.62 2.68 21.19
N TYR A 146 22.02 3.73 20.60
CA TYR A 146 21.79 5.00 21.30
C TYR A 146 20.76 4.87 22.44
N ALA A 147 19.75 4.00 22.31
CA ALA A 147 18.81 3.75 23.40
C ALA A 147 19.44 2.95 24.56
N ALA A 148 20.34 2.01 24.28
CA ALA A 148 21.15 1.32 25.29
C ALA A 148 22.07 2.31 26.04
N ALA A 149 22.74 3.20 25.31
CA ALA A 149 23.50 4.32 25.89
C ALA A 149 22.62 5.23 26.77
N CYS A 150 21.39 5.54 26.34
CA CYS A 150 20.42 6.29 27.15
C CYS A 150 20.08 5.56 28.47
N ILE A 151 19.86 4.24 28.45
CA ILE A 151 19.58 3.45 29.65
C ILE A 151 20.78 3.48 30.61
N ARG A 152 22.00 3.26 30.11
CA ARG A 152 23.24 3.41 30.89
C ARG A 152 23.36 4.82 31.50
N LYS A 153 23.07 5.87 30.72
CA LYS A 153 23.11 7.26 31.19
C LYS A 153 22.05 7.55 32.27
N ILE A 154 20.80 7.13 32.09
CA ILE A 154 19.70 7.34 33.04
C ILE A 154 20.07 6.77 34.42
N LEU A 155 20.53 5.51 34.48
CA LEU A 155 20.91 4.86 35.74
C LEU A 155 22.12 5.52 36.41
N SER A 156 23.01 6.17 35.65
CA SER A 156 24.12 6.95 36.22
C SER A 156 23.64 8.17 37.03
N LEU A 157 22.54 8.82 36.62
CA LEU A 157 22.04 10.04 37.27
C LEU A 157 21.58 9.78 38.71
N TYR A 158 20.90 8.64 38.94
CA TYR A 158 20.48 8.21 40.27
C TYR A 158 21.66 7.81 41.17
N LYS A 159 22.70 7.17 40.60
CA LYS A 159 23.92 6.82 41.35
C LYS A 159 24.73 8.06 41.80
N THR A 160 24.60 9.18 41.10
CA THR A 160 25.28 10.44 41.42
C THR A 160 24.45 11.42 42.26
N ASN A 161 23.16 11.15 42.50
CA ASN A 161 22.27 12.04 43.24
C ASN A 161 22.20 11.67 44.73
N ALA A 162 22.76 12.52 45.60
CA ALA A 162 22.76 12.33 47.05
C ALA A 162 21.35 12.34 47.70
N TYR A 163 20.31 12.77 46.97
CA TYR A 163 18.92 12.80 47.45
C TYR A 163 18.10 11.56 47.08
N THR A 164 18.64 10.62 46.29
CA THR A 164 17.93 9.41 45.87
C THR A 164 17.86 8.39 47.01
N LYS A 165 16.66 8.21 47.62
CA LYS A 165 16.45 7.29 48.76
C LYS A 165 16.84 5.84 48.47
N THR A 166 16.56 5.37 47.24
CA THR A 166 16.83 4.01 46.77
C THR A 166 17.23 4.09 45.30
N VAL A 167 18.41 3.59 44.95
CA VAL A 167 18.89 3.63 43.56
C VAL A 167 18.12 2.57 42.72
N PRO A 168 17.44 2.96 41.63
CA PRO A 168 16.77 2.01 40.75
C PRO A 168 17.79 1.09 40.05
N THR A 169 17.49 -0.21 39.99
CA THR A 169 18.30 -1.21 39.31
C THR A 169 17.92 -1.41 37.84
N SER A 170 16.71 -1.00 37.44
CA SER A 170 16.18 -1.22 36.10
C SER A 170 15.29 -0.08 35.60
N VAL A 171 15.21 0.09 34.28
CA VAL A 171 14.36 1.07 33.58
C VAL A 171 13.16 0.37 32.95
N ILE A 172 11.97 1.00 33.01
CA ILE A 172 10.77 0.54 32.26
C ILE A 172 10.84 1.08 30.84
N LEU A 173 10.65 0.23 29.84
CA LEU A 173 10.59 0.65 28.44
C LEU A 173 9.13 0.84 27.99
N ILE A 174 8.81 1.95 27.33
CA ILE A 174 7.52 2.14 26.64
C ILE A 174 7.80 2.54 25.19
N GLY A 175 7.53 1.64 24.26
CA GLY A 175 7.84 1.86 22.83
C GLY A 175 6.59 1.97 21.96
N HIS A 176 6.51 3.02 21.13
CA HIS A 176 5.43 3.19 20.15
C HIS A 176 5.87 2.77 18.75
N SER A 177 5.04 2.01 18.04
CA SER A 177 5.29 1.55 16.66
C SER A 177 6.67 0.85 16.58
N MET A 178 7.56 1.25 15.66
CA MET A 178 8.92 0.71 15.57
C MET A 178 9.76 0.91 16.85
N GLY A 179 9.49 1.94 17.66
CA GLY A 179 10.10 2.10 18.98
C GLY A 179 9.73 0.98 19.96
N GLY A 180 8.60 0.29 19.73
CA GLY A 180 8.24 -0.95 20.44
C GLY A 180 9.04 -2.17 19.97
N LEU A 181 9.52 -2.19 18.73
CA LEU A 181 10.43 -3.23 18.23
C LEU A 181 11.85 -3.01 18.80
N VAL A 182 12.31 -1.75 18.89
CA VAL A 182 13.53 -1.38 19.64
C VAL A 182 13.37 -1.75 21.13
N ALA A 183 12.22 -1.49 21.74
CA ALA A 183 11.93 -1.92 23.12
C ALA A 183 11.98 -3.44 23.30
N LYS A 184 11.49 -4.24 22.33
CA LYS A 184 11.66 -5.71 22.34
C LYS A 184 13.14 -6.08 22.30
N ARG A 185 13.94 -5.47 21.42
CA ARG A 185 15.38 -5.78 21.31
C ARG A 185 16.13 -5.51 22.62
N LEU A 186 15.90 -4.36 23.23
CA LEU A 186 16.58 -3.94 24.47
C LEU A 186 16.32 -4.85 25.69
N LEU A 187 15.28 -5.70 25.70
CA LEU A 187 15.09 -6.72 26.75
C LEU A 187 16.06 -7.92 26.64
N ALA A 188 16.66 -8.13 25.46
CA ALA A 188 17.60 -9.22 25.16
C ALA A 188 19.02 -8.75 24.74
N TYR A 189 19.16 -7.47 24.41
CA TYR A 189 20.42 -6.87 23.96
C TYR A 189 21.49 -6.84 25.09
N PRO A 190 22.76 -7.21 24.83
CA PRO A 190 23.76 -7.45 25.89
C PRO A 190 23.97 -6.31 26.89
N ASP A 191 24.09 -5.05 26.44
CA ASP A 191 24.29 -3.88 27.32
C ASP A 191 23.13 -3.62 28.29
N THR A 192 21.94 -4.15 27.99
CA THR A 192 20.69 -3.80 28.71
C THR A 192 19.97 -5.00 29.33
N ILE A 193 20.46 -6.22 29.11
CA ILE A 193 19.80 -7.45 29.55
C ILE A 193 19.67 -7.61 31.07
N ASP A 194 20.48 -6.95 31.89
CA ASP A 194 20.28 -6.95 33.35
C ASP A 194 19.47 -5.75 33.87
N VAL A 195 19.30 -4.71 33.06
CA VAL A 195 18.74 -3.40 33.48
C VAL A 195 17.43 -2.99 32.78
N ALA A 196 16.97 -3.74 31.79
CA ALA A 196 15.65 -3.56 31.16
C ALA A 196 14.80 -4.81 31.43
N ASN A 197 13.84 -4.71 32.36
CA ASN A 197 13.03 -5.87 32.80
C ASN A 197 11.57 -5.84 32.35
N ILE A 198 10.97 -4.66 32.18
CA ILE A 198 9.57 -4.51 31.76
C ILE A 198 9.52 -3.64 30.50
N ALA A 199 8.91 -4.17 29.43
CA ALA A 199 8.59 -3.39 28.23
C ALA A 199 7.08 -3.40 27.96
N ILE A 200 6.55 -2.22 27.61
CA ILE A 200 5.19 -2.02 27.14
C ILE A 200 5.25 -1.49 25.70
N THR A 201 4.71 -2.25 24.74
CA THR A 201 4.68 -1.81 23.34
C THR A 201 3.28 -1.34 22.93
N LEU A 202 3.22 -0.28 22.13
CA LEU A 202 1.99 0.35 21.65
C LEU A 202 2.02 0.38 20.13
N ALA A 203 1.07 -0.25 19.44
CA ALA A 203 0.99 -0.30 17.97
C ALA A 203 2.23 -0.90 17.27
N ALA A 204 3.02 -1.73 17.94
CA ALA A 204 4.29 -2.24 17.42
C ALA A 204 4.11 -3.52 16.57
N PRO A 205 4.68 -3.61 15.35
CA PRO A 205 4.68 -4.84 14.56
C PRO A 205 5.77 -5.82 15.05
N LEU A 206 5.40 -6.77 15.90
CA LEU A 206 6.32 -7.69 16.61
C LEU A 206 6.30 -9.13 16.10
N GLU A 207 5.37 -9.49 15.21
CA GLU A 207 5.33 -10.81 14.55
C GLU A 207 6.15 -10.83 13.26
N ALA A 208 6.03 -9.78 12.45
CA ALA A 208 6.69 -9.57 11.17
C ALA A 208 6.63 -8.07 10.79
N PRO A 209 7.50 -7.56 9.90
CA PRO A 209 7.35 -6.23 9.32
C PRO A 209 6.05 -6.08 8.52
N VAL A 210 5.45 -4.89 8.53
CA VAL A 210 4.24 -4.59 7.73
C VAL A 210 4.57 -4.54 6.23
N ILE A 211 5.73 -3.98 5.88
CA ILE A 211 6.33 -4.04 4.55
C ILE A 211 7.83 -4.27 4.76
N ASN A 212 8.36 -5.32 4.16
CA ASN A 212 9.80 -5.62 4.20
C ASN A 212 10.48 -4.95 3.00
N THR A 213 11.04 -3.77 3.24
CA THR A 213 11.52 -2.84 2.20
C THR A 213 12.99 -3.05 1.82
N ASP A 214 13.84 -3.32 2.81
CA ASP A 214 15.28 -3.49 2.64
C ASP A 214 15.86 -4.65 3.48
N LEU A 215 17.09 -5.07 3.18
CA LEU A 215 17.74 -6.20 3.87
C LEU A 215 18.00 -5.90 5.35
N ALA A 216 18.30 -4.64 5.69
CA ALA A 216 18.58 -4.25 7.08
C ALA A 216 17.32 -4.37 7.97
N MET A 217 16.12 -4.16 7.42
CA MET A 217 14.86 -4.47 8.10
C MET A 217 14.76 -5.97 8.40
N ASP A 218 15.02 -6.82 7.40
CA ASP A 218 14.91 -8.26 7.52
C ASP A 218 15.90 -8.85 8.55
N ASP A 219 17.16 -8.44 8.44
CA ASP A 219 18.25 -8.82 9.34
C ASP A 219 18.01 -8.33 10.76
N TYR A 220 17.38 -7.16 10.95
CA TYR A 220 17.06 -6.63 12.28
C TYR A 220 15.97 -7.45 12.99
N TYR A 221 14.92 -7.89 12.28
CA TYR A 221 13.94 -8.84 12.84
C TYR A 221 14.59 -10.20 13.18
N LYS A 222 15.38 -10.77 12.25
CA LYS A 222 16.13 -12.03 12.48
C LYS A 222 17.08 -11.92 13.69
N SER A 223 17.76 -10.78 13.85
CA SER A 223 18.65 -10.51 14.98
C SER A 223 17.90 -10.52 16.31
N ILE A 224 16.71 -9.88 16.39
CA ILE A 224 15.87 -9.90 17.60
C ILE A 224 15.50 -11.33 17.97
N ASP A 225 15.07 -12.14 17.01
CA ASP A 225 14.67 -13.53 17.27
C ASP A 225 15.85 -14.39 17.76
N LEU A 226 17.04 -14.17 17.20
CA LEU A 226 18.27 -14.84 17.61
C LEU A 226 18.71 -14.42 19.03
N GLU A 227 18.72 -13.12 19.32
CA GLU A 227 19.07 -12.57 20.64
C GLU A 227 18.09 -13.05 21.72
N TRP A 228 16.78 -13.03 21.45
CA TRP A 228 15.77 -13.58 22.35
C TRP A 228 15.90 -15.10 22.49
N GLY A 229 16.23 -15.83 21.43
CA GLY A 229 16.50 -17.26 21.47
C GLY A 229 17.66 -17.60 22.40
N LEU A 230 18.81 -16.97 22.20
CA LEU A 230 20.05 -17.25 22.91
C LEU A 230 20.07 -16.71 24.34
N HIS A 231 19.76 -15.42 24.54
CA HIS A 231 20.04 -14.74 25.82
C HIS A 231 18.86 -14.73 26.80
N VAL A 232 17.63 -14.81 26.30
CA VAL A 232 16.42 -14.80 27.15
C VAL A 232 15.78 -16.19 27.22
N ASN A 233 15.40 -16.78 26.09
CA ASN A 233 14.72 -18.08 26.07
C ASN A 233 15.64 -19.25 26.47
N GLY A 234 16.93 -19.17 26.14
CA GLY A 234 17.96 -20.11 26.58
C GLY A 234 18.33 -20.01 28.08
N ASN A 235 17.94 -18.92 28.77
CA ASN A 235 18.25 -18.70 30.19
C ASN A 235 16.99 -18.50 31.04
N PRO A 236 16.51 -19.54 31.76
CA PRO A 236 15.31 -19.46 32.61
C PRO A 236 15.37 -18.36 33.68
N GLU A 237 16.53 -18.03 34.24
CA GLU A 237 16.65 -16.98 35.26
C GLU A 237 16.42 -15.59 34.66
N VAL A 238 16.92 -15.34 33.46
CA VAL A 238 16.66 -14.10 32.72
C VAL A 238 15.20 -14.04 32.30
N LYS A 239 14.66 -15.12 31.71
CA LYS A 239 13.24 -15.21 31.29
C LYS A 239 12.24 -14.98 32.42
N ASN A 240 12.59 -15.37 33.64
CA ASN A 240 11.77 -15.13 34.84
C ASN A 240 11.81 -13.67 35.33
N LYS A 241 12.78 -12.85 34.88
CA LYS A 241 12.86 -11.41 35.18
C LYS A 241 12.18 -10.52 34.11
N LYS A 242 12.00 -11.02 32.88
CA LYS A 242 11.42 -10.24 31.75
C LYS A 242 9.90 -10.21 31.76
N VAL A 243 9.31 -9.07 31.42
CA VAL A 243 7.87 -8.92 31.16
C VAL A 243 7.66 -8.10 29.90
N LEU A 244 7.06 -8.70 28.87
CA LEU A 244 6.69 -8.04 27.61
C LEU A 244 5.16 -7.94 27.47
N LEU A 245 4.63 -6.73 27.61
CA LEU A 245 3.20 -6.42 27.41
C LEU A 245 3.01 -5.71 26.07
N THR A 246 2.06 -6.15 25.24
CA THR A 246 1.86 -5.57 23.89
C THR A 246 0.42 -5.12 23.67
N PHE A 247 0.24 -3.88 23.22
CA PHE A 247 -1.07 -3.25 23.04
C PHE A 247 -1.32 -2.77 21.61
N GLY A 248 -2.43 -3.22 21.04
CA GLY A 248 -2.87 -2.91 19.68
C GLY A 248 -4.07 -1.97 19.61
N ASN A 249 -4.27 -1.39 18.44
CA ASN A 249 -5.19 -0.27 18.23
C ASN A 249 -6.57 -0.71 17.72
N GLY A 250 -6.65 -1.89 17.10
CA GLY A 250 -7.85 -2.40 16.47
C GLY A 250 -8.14 -1.76 15.10
N PRO A 251 -9.42 -1.58 14.72
CA PRO A 251 -9.78 -1.29 13.35
C PRO A 251 -9.36 0.09 12.80
N ARG A 252 -9.11 1.11 13.63
CA ARG A 252 -8.72 2.45 13.15
C ARG A 252 -7.24 2.62 12.81
N ASP A 253 -6.39 1.65 13.12
CA ASP A 253 -4.97 1.69 12.73
C ASP A 253 -4.75 1.12 11.32
N LEU A 254 -4.64 2.03 10.35
CA LEU A 254 -4.38 1.70 8.95
C LEU A 254 -2.88 1.46 8.65
N LEU A 255 -1.98 1.63 9.63
CA LEU A 255 -0.53 1.48 9.44
C LEU A 255 -0.02 0.14 9.98
N VAL A 256 -0.53 -0.33 11.13
CA VAL A 256 -0.16 -1.62 11.73
C VAL A 256 -1.41 -2.50 11.91
N PRO A 257 -1.59 -3.55 11.09
CA PRO A 257 -2.62 -4.55 11.29
C PRO A 257 -2.53 -5.18 12.69
N SER A 258 -3.64 -5.19 13.43
CA SER A 258 -3.62 -5.61 14.85
C SER A 258 -3.28 -7.09 15.08
N GLY A 259 -3.28 -7.94 14.04
CA GLY A 259 -2.76 -9.31 14.15
C GLY A 259 -1.24 -9.40 14.36
N LEU A 260 -0.47 -8.38 13.93
CA LEU A 260 1.00 -8.37 13.97
C LEU A 260 1.59 -7.87 15.31
N ILE A 261 0.76 -7.49 16.28
CA ILE A 261 1.21 -6.95 17.59
C ILE A 261 1.69 -8.03 18.57
N ALA A 262 1.36 -9.29 18.28
CA ALA A 262 1.72 -10.43 19.11
C ALA A 262 3.15 -10.87 18.75
N SER A 263 3.84 -11.45 19.72
CA SER A 263 5.11 -12.14 19.50
C SER A 263 5.10 -13.39 20.37
N ASN A 264 5.82 -14.44 20.00
CA ASN A 264 5.88 -15.67 20.81
C ASN A 264 6.52 -15.44 22.19
N ASP A 265 7.24 -14.32 22.34
CA ASP A 265 7.86 -13.87 23.58
C ASP A 265 6.99 -12.93 24.43
N SER A 266 5.77 -12.59 23.98
CA SER A 266 4.85 -11.70 24.71
C SER A 266 4.18 -12.41 25.89
N ASP A 267 4.37 -11.90 27.11
CA ASP A 267 3.69 -12.45 28.30
C ASP A 267 2.18 -12.11 28.35
N LEU A 268 1.78 -11.00 27.72
CA LEU A 268 0.39 -10.62 27.47
C LEU A 268 0.29 -9.69 26.26
N ASN A 269 -0.53 -10.07 25.28
CA ASN A 269 -1.02 -9.21 24.20
C ASN A 269 -2.48 -8.78 24.47
N ALA A 270 -2.86 -7.57 24.06
CA ALA A 270 -4.27 -7.14 24.03
C ALA A 270 -4.55 -6.00 23.04
N VAL A 271 -5.71 -6.01 22.40
CA VAL A 271 -6.20 -4.88 21.59
C VAL A 271 -7.00 -3.93 22.50
N ALA A 272 -6.86 -2.62 22.31
CA ALA A 272 -7.55 -1.58 23.09
C ALA A 272 -9.08 -1.69 23.06
N THR A 273 -9.65 -2.39 22.08
CA THR A 273 -11.07 -2.74 22.00
C THR A 273 -11.51 -3.85 22.96
N ALA A 274 -10.57 -4.67 23.45
CA ALA A 274 -10.80 -5.77 24.38
C ALA A 274 -10.50 -5.38 25.84
N ILE A 275 -9.50 -4.50 26.05
CA ILE A 275 -9.04 -4.09 27.38
C ILE A 275 -10.21 -3.53 28.23
N PRO A 276 -10.45 -4.07 29.45
CA PRO A 276 -11.55 -3.64 30.32
C PRO A 276 -11.55 -2.13 30.61
N GLY A 277 -12.69 -1.47 30.38
CA GLY A 277 -12.83 -0.03 30.59
C GLY A 277 -12.12 0.86 29.56
N VAL A 278 -11.52 0.27 28.51
CA VAL A 278 -11.01 1.01 27.36
C VAL A 278 -12.01 0.92 26.21
N TRP A 279 -12.21 -0.28 25.63
CA TRP A 279 -13.19 -0.59 24.59
C TRP A 279 -13.30 0.40 23.41
N VAL A 280 -12.20 1.07 23.08
CA VAL A 280 -12.12 2.04 21.98
C VAL A 280 -10.98 1.69 21.05
N SER A 281 -11.15 1.99 19.76
CA SER A 281 -10.09 1.86 18.78
C SER A 281 -9.41 3.23 18.57
N PRO A 282 -8.20 3.46 19.09
CA PRO A 282 -7.37 4.54 18.61
C PRO A 282 -6.97 4.30 17.14
N ASP A 283 -6.70 5.37 16.38
CA ASP A 283 -5.81 5.27 15.21
C ASP A 283 -4.35 5.11 15.64
N HIS A 284 -3.42 4.91 14.69
CA HIS A 284 -2.02 4.56 14.96
C HIS A 284 -1.33 5.46 15.99
N VAL A 285 -1.53 6.77 15.88
CA VAL A 285 -0.91 7.79 16.76
C VAL A 285 -1.74 8.01 18.02
N SER A 286 -3.07 7.86 17.96
CA SER A 286 -3.94 8.06 19.13
C SER A 286 -3.64 7.19 20.34
N ILE A 287 -3.02 6.01 20.16
CA ILE A 287 -2.81 5.06 21.27
C ILE A 287 -1.97 5.65 22.42
N VAL A 288 -0.99 6.51 22.11
CA VAL A 288 -0.10 7.10 23.14
C VAL A 288 -0.78 8.17 23.99
N TRP A 289 -1.88 8.75 23.52
CA TRP A 289 -2.61 9.83 24.20
C TRP A 289 -4.08 9.49 24.51
N CYS A 290 -4.57 8.32 24.12
CA CYS A 290 -5.92 7.83 24.39
C CYS A 290 -6.16 7.70 25.89
N LYS A 291 -6.92 8.64 26.49
CA LYS A 291 -7.07 8.80 27.95
C LYS A 291 -7.52 7.52 28.65
N GLN A 292 -8.42 6.74 28.03
CA GLN A 292 -8.84 5.46 28.58
C GLN A 292 -7.66 4.50 28.79
N LEU A 293 -6.87 4.26 27.74
CA LEU A 293 -5.72 3.35 27.80
C LEU A 293 -4.58 3.90 28.67
N VAL A 294 -4.24 5.17 28.50
CA VAL A 294 -3.17 5.84 29.27
C VAL A 294 -3.43 5.78 30.78
N ILE A 295 -4.69 5.98 31.20
CA ILE A 295 -5.06 5.84 32.62
C ILE A 295 -4.97 4.38 33.09
N THR A 296 -5.34 3.39 32.27
CA THR A 296 -5.23 1.97 32.63
C THR A 296 -3.76 1.52 32.73
N ILE A 297 -2.90 1.91 31.79
CA ILE A 297 -1.44 1.68 31.87
C ILE A 297 -0.85 2.34 33.12
N THR A 298 -1.20 3.61 33.39
CA THR A 298 -0.73 4.31 34.60
C THR A 298 -1.17 3.58 35.88
N ARG A 299 -2.42 3.12 35.96
CA ARG A 299 -2.94 2.35 37.11
C ARG A 299 -2.19 1.03 37.30
N PHE A 300 -1.87 0.33 36.22
CA PHE A 300 -1.05 -0.88 36.28
C PHE A 300 0.35 -0.59 36.83
N LEU A 301 1.05 0.44 36.31
CA LEU A 301 2.38 0.84 36.79
C LEU A 301 2.39 1.16 38.29
N PHE A 302 1.44 1.97 38.77
CA PHE A 302 1.28 2.26 40.21
C PHE A 302 0.85 1.05 41.06
N SER A 303 0.47 -0.08 40.46
CA SER A 303 0.04 -1.31 41.18
C SER A 303 1.14 -2.37 41.34
N ILE A 304 2.30 -2.16 40.71
CA ILE A 304 3.48 -3.04 40.76
C ILE A 304 4.69 -2.41 41.47
N VAL A 305 4.51 -1.23 42.08
CA VAL A 305 5.48 -0.62 42.98
C VAL A 305 5.37 -1.27 44.36
N ASP A 306 6.49 -1.70 44.91
CA ASP A 306 6.60 -2.07 46.32
C ASP A 306 6.68 -0.82 47.20
N LEU A 307 5.85 -0.77 48.24
CA LEU A 307 5.76 0.37 49.15
C LEU A 307 6.91 0.42 50.17
N ALA A 308 7.63 -0.68 50.40
CA ALA A 308 8.78 -0.70 51.30
C ALA A 308 10.02 -0.07 50.64
N THR A 309 10.31 -0.45 49.39
CA THR A 309 11.44 0.09 48.61
C THR A 309 11.11 1.35 47.82
N ASN A 310 9.84 1.64 47.55
CA ASN A 310 9.38 2.65 46.58
C ASN A 310 9.91 2.39 45.15
N GLN A 311 10.22 1.13 44.84
CA GLN A 311 10.74 0.65 43.55
C GLN A 311 9.86 -0.46 42.99
N LEU A 312 10.18 -0.95 41.78
CA LEU A 312 9.43 -2.02 41.13
C LEU A 312 9.63 -3.37 41.82
N THR A 313 8.53 -4.09 42.06
CA THR A 313 8.60 -5.49 42.49
C THR A 313 9.29 -6.36 41.43
N GLN A 314 10.12 -7.30 41.90
CA GLN A 314 10.83 -8.27 41.04
C GLN A 314 10.04 -9.58 40.87
N ASP A 315 8.88 -9.71 41.54
CA ASP A 315 7.99 -10.87 41.44
C ASP A 315 7.19 -10.84 40.12
N LYS A 316 7.72 -11.49 39.07
CA LYS A 316 7.03 -11.64 37.78
C LYS A 316 5.63 -12.26 37.91
N PRO A 317 5.39 -13.36 38.65
CA PRO A 317 4.04 -13.85 38.94
C PRO A 317 3.08 -12.76 39.48
N PHE A 318 3.52 -11.92 40.42
CA PHE A 318 2.72 -10.80 40.92
C PHE A 318 2.49 -9.74 39.84
N VAL A 319 3.52 -9.30 39.10
CA VAL A 319 3.37 -8.36 37.98
C VAL A 319 2.36 -8.88 36.96
N MET A 320 2.44 -10.16 36.59
CA MET A 320 1.50 -10.78 35.65
C MET A 320 0.09 -10.91 36.22
N SER A 321 -0.09 -11.09 37.53
CA SER A 321 -1.41 -11.03 38.16
C SER A 321 -2.05 -9.64 38.03
N LYS A 322 -1.26 -8.56 38.14
CA LYS A 322 -1.72 -7.18 37.90
C LYS A 322 -1.98 -6.93 36.43
N ALA A 323 -1.10 -7.39 35.53
CA ALA A 323 -1.26 -7.23 34.10
C ALA A 323 -2.59 -7.85 33.61
N ARG A 324 -2.87 -9.10 34.00
CA ARG A 324 -4.14 -9.75 33.68
C ARG A 324 -5.33 -8.99 34.28
N MET A 325 -5.25 -8.54 35.54
CA MET A 325 -6.31 -7.75 36.20
C MET A 325 -6.66 -6.44 35.48
N TYR A 326 -5.69 -5.77 34.84
CA TYR A 326 -5.93 -4.50 34.13
C TYR A 326 -6.17 -4.64 32.61
N PHE A 327 -5.65 -5.68 31.97
CA PHE A 327 -5.62 -5.77 30.51
C PHE A 327 -6.38 -6.96 29.91
N GLN A 328 -6.64 -8.03 30.68
CA GLN A 328 -7.36 -9.22 30.22
C GLN A 328 -8.77 -9.27 30.82
N ALA A 329 -9.79 -9.42 29.97
CA ALA A 329 -11.16 -9.65 30.43
C ALA A 329 -11.34 -11.15 30.73
N ASN A 330 -11.48 -11.54 32.01
CA ASN A 330 -11.84 -12.93 32.32
C ASN A 330 -13.29 -13.20 31.85
N ARG A 331 -13.47 -14.31 31.14
CA ARG A 331 -14.76 -14.76 30.58
C ARG A 331 -15.10 -16.21 30.95
N SER A 332 -14.38 -16.79 31.91
CA SER A 332 -14.73 -18.11 32.44
C SER A 332 -16.11 -18.09 33.09
N THR A 333 -16.82 -19.22 32.98
CA THR A 333 -18.06 -19.48 33.70
C THR A 333 -17.87 -20.47 34.87
N THR A 334 -16.66 -21.02 35.01
CA THR A 334 -16.27 -22.05 35.98
C THR A 334 -15.04 -21.62 36.78
N LEU A 335 -14.93 -22.11 38.01
CA LEU A 335 -13.86 -21.72 38.94
C LEU A 335 -12.53 -22.42 38.61
N SER A 336 -11.44 -21.66 38.54
CA SER A 336 -10.06 -22.19 38.35
C SER A 336 -9.51 -22.79 39.65
N PRO A 337 -8.80 -23.94 39.61
CA PRO A 337 -8.19 -24.50 40.82
C PRO A 337 -7.07 -23.63 41.39
N ASP A 338 -6.36 -22.87 40.54
CA ASP A 338 -5.11 -22.18 40.85
C ASP A 338 -5.32 -20.85 41.59
N ILE A 339 -6.52 -20.26 41.47
CA ILE A 339 -6.85 -18.96 42.08
C ILE A 339 -7.19 -19.14 43.56
N LYS A 340 -6.29 -18.67 44.43
CA LYS A 340 -6.55 -18.53 45.88
C LYS A 340 -7.62 -17.47 46.12
N ARG A 341 -8.73 -17.86 46.76
CA ARG A 341 -9.90 -17.00 47.01
C ARG A 341 -9.94 -16.49 48.44
N ALA A 342 -10.32 -15.23 48.62
CA ALA A 342 -10.53 -14.65 49.94
C ALA A 342 -11.89 -15.11 50.53
N VAL A 343 -11.88 -15.47 51.81
CA VAL A 343 -13.10 -15.68 52.61
C VAL A 343 -13.42 -14.37 53.34
N VAL A 344 -14.67 -13.92 53.24
CA VAL A 344 -15.15 -12.64 53.74
C VAL A 344 -16.28 -12.89 54.74
N SER A 345 -16.25 -12.21 55.90
CA SER A 345 -17.37 -12.21 56.84
C SER A 345 -18.45 -11.25 56.34
N MET A 346 -19.71 -11.70 56.35
CA MET A 346 -20.84 -10.91 55.85
C MET A 346 -21.67 -10.33 57.00
N GLN A 347 -22.43 -9.26 56.70
CA GLN A 347 -23.21 -8.51 57.69
C GLN A 347 -24.56 -9.19 57.97
N ALA A 348 -24.88 -9.43 59.24
CA ALA A 348 -26.16 -10.01 59.65
C ALA A 348 -27.31 -8.98 59.55
N ASP A 349 -27.14 -7.77 60.08
CA ASP A 349 -28.05 -6.63 59.86
C ASP A 349 -27.81 -6.00 58.47
N ALA A 350 -28.26 -6.71 57.45
CA ALA A 350 -28.27 -6.29 56.05
C ALA A 350 -29.55 -6.78 55.38
N PHE A 351 -29.88 -6.24 54.20
CA PHE A 351 -31.08 -6.64 53.47
C PHE A 351 -30.80 -7.90 52.64
N TRP A 352 -31.10 -9.07 53.21
CA TRP A 352 -30.98 -10.37 52.54
C TRP A 352 -32.28 -10.69 51.77
N TYR A 353 -32.16 -10.98 50.47
CA TYR A 353 -33.30 -11.15 49.57
C TYR A 353 -33.10 -12.38 48.67
N GLU A 354 -34.07 -13.30 48.65
CA GLU A 354 -34.07 -14.55 47.89
C GLU A 354 -35.31 -14.57 46.98
N ASP A 355 -35.12 -14.66 45.66
CA ASP A 355 -36.19 -14.76 44.67
C ASP A 355 -36.16 -16.15 44.00
N ASN A 356 -37.32 -16.81 43.94
CA ASN A 356 -37.46 -18.14 43.36
C ASN A 356 -37.70 -18.13 41.84
N ARG A 357 -37.93 -16.97 41.23
CA ARG A 357 -38.09 -16.83 39.77
C ARG A 357 -36.76 -17.10 39.08
N ARG A 358 -36.79 -17.74 37.91
CA ARG A 358 -35.58 -17.92 37.09
C ARG A 358 -35.11 -16.64 36.39
N VAL A 359 -36.05 -15.76 36.04
CA VAL A 359 -35.76 -14.52 35.32
C VAL A 359 -36.45 -13.36 36.04
N TYR A 360 -35.69 -12.34 36.44
CA TYR A 360 -36.21 -11.17 37.14
C TYR A 360 -35.27 -9.96 37.07
N GLN A 361 -35.84 -8.78 37.36
CA GLN A 361 -35.12 -7.51 37.48
C GLN A 361 -35.43 -6.88 38.84
N ILE A 362 -34.40 -6.32 39.49
CA ILE A 362 -34.52 -5.53 40.72
C ILE A 362 -34.00 -4.12 40.42
N ALA A 363 -34.90 -3.15 40.30
CA ALA A 363 -34.55 -1.73 40.21
C ALA A 363 -34.80 -1.03 41.55
N ARG A 364 -33.88 -0.15 41.98
CA ARG A 364 -34.04 0.75 43.13
C ARG A 364 -33.42 2.12 42.83
N PRO A 365 -34.02 3.24 43.26
CA PRO A 365 -33.47 4.58 43.04
C PRO A 365 -32.21 4.84 43.88
N GLU A 366 -32.15 4.23 45.07
CA GLU A 366 -30.99 4.20 45.97
C GLU A 366 -31.04 2.94 46.86
N ILE A 367 -29.93 2.65 47.54
CA ILE A 367 -29.81 1.59 48.54
C ILE A 367 -29.20 2.19 49.81
N THR A 368 -29.89 2.09 50.94
CA THR A 368 -29.51 2.71 52.22
C THR A 368 -28.77 1.76 53.18
N LYS A 369 -29.11 0.46 53.18
CA LYS A 369 -28.36 -0.62 53.84
C LYS A 369 -27.77 -1.59 52.82
N THR A 370 -26.62 -2.20 53.14
CA THR A 370 -26.02 -3.27 52.33
C THR A 370 -27.07 -4.31 51.95
N THR A 371 -27.12 -4.66 50.67
CA THR A 371 -28.10 -5.60 50.11
C THR A 371 -27.39 -6.84 49.60
N TYR A 372 -27.93 -8.02 49.95
CA TYR A 372 -27.43 -9.33 49.54
C TYR A 372 -28.55 -10.08 48.80
N LEU A 373 -28.41 -10.19 47.48
CA LEU A 373 -29.27 -11.01 46.63
C LEU A 373 -28.77 -12.45 46.66
N MET A 374 -29.63 -13.38 47.06
CA MET A 374 -29.34 -14.82 47.17
C MET A 374 -29.92 -15.58 45.97
N ILE A 375 -29.04 -16.32 45.27
CA ILE A 375 -29.38 -17.20 44.14
C ILE A 375 -29.09 -18.64 44.56
N ARG A 376 -30.14 -19.46 44.62
CA ARG A 376 -30.10 -20.78 45.24
C ARG A 376 -29.51 -21.87 44.33
N LEU A 377 -28.60 -22.67 44.88
CA LEU A 377 -27.92 -23.77 44.17
C LEU A 377 -28.80 -25.04 44.14
N VAL A 378 -29.62 -25.17 43.09
CA VAL A 378 -30.49 -26.33 42.81
C VAL A 378 -29.91 -27.19 41.68
N ASN A 379 -30.40 -28.43 41.52
CA ASN A 379 -29.85 -29.40 40.55
C ASN A 379 -30.67 -29.50 39.24
N TYR A 380 -31.67 -28.65 39.04
CA TYR A 380 -32.53 -28.71 37.85
C TYR A 380 -31.77 -28.22 36.60
N PRO A 381 -31.87 -28.88 35.43
CA PRO A 381 -31.16 -28.45 34.22
C PRO A 381 -31.39 -26.98 33.83
N GLN A 382 -32.61 -26.47 34.03
CA GLN A 382 -32.96 -25.06 33.80
C GLN A 382 -32.28 -24.05 34.73
N ASN A 383 -31.47 -24.53 35.70
CA ASN A 383 -30.73 -23.72 36.67
C ASN A 383 -29.21 -23.96 36.56
N ARG A 384 -28.73 -24.57 35.47
CA ARG A 384 -27.31 -24.88 35.27
C ARG A 384 -26.44 -23.63 35.14
N PHE A 385 -26.96 -22.55 34.57
CA PHE A 385 -26.24 -21.31 34.32
C PHE A 385 -27.02 -20.10 34.82
N VAL A 386 -26.30 -19.04 35.23
CA VAL A 386 -26.86 -17.72 35.46
C VAL A 386 -25.99 -16.63 34.85
N ALA A 387 -26.65 -15.68 34.18
CA ALA A 387 -26.09 -14.37 33.87
C ALA A 387 -26.68 -13.33 34.83
N ILE A 388 -25.83 -12.46 35.37
CA ILE A 388 -26.20 -11.39 36.30
C ILE A 388 -25.56 -10.09 35.81
N GLU A 389 -26.37 -9.08 35.51
CA GLU A 389 -25.88 -7.74 35.18
C GLU A 389 -26.25 -6.75 36.30
N GLY A 390 -25.25 -6.05 36.82
CA GLY A 390 -25.40 -4.93 37.74
C GLY A 390 -25.12 -3.59 37.04
N VAL A 391 -26.13 -2.74 36.92
CA VAL A 391 -26.01 -1.35 36.47
C VAL A 391 -25.70 -0.46 37.68
N ASN A 392 -24.64 0.33 37.58
CA ASN A 392 -24.06 1.18 38.64
C ASN A 392 -23.55 0.43 39.89
N ALA A 393 -23.27 -0.87 39.77
CA ALA A 393 -22.62 -1.66 40.81
C ALA A 393 -21.10 -1.35 40.90
N ASP A 394 -20.73 -0.32 41.67
CA ASP A 394 -19.33 0.12 41.86
C ASP A 394 -18.52 -0.73 42.88
N ASP A 395 -19.13 -1.74 43.53
CA ASP A 395 -18.42 -2.70 44.40
C ASP A 395 -17.28 -3.43 43.65
N LYS A 396 -16.09 -3.53 44.27
CA LYS A 396 -14.95 -4.31 43.73
C LYS A 396 -15.27 -5.81 43.70
N ASP A 397 -15.33 -6.40 44.89
CA ASP A 397 -15.81 -7.77 45.10
C ASP A 397 -17.31 -7.69 45.38
N TRP A 398 -18.10 -8.36 44.53
CA TRP A 398 -19.56 -8.27 44.55
C TRP A 398 -20.27 -9.62 44.39
N LEU A 399 -19.55 -10.68 44.03
CA LEU A 399 -20.08 -12.02 43.79
C LEU A 399 -19.39 -13.02 44.72
N PHE A 400 -20.17 -13.83 45.42
CA PHE A 400 -19.66 -14.74 46.45
C PHE A 400 -20.38 -16.09 46.42
N GLY A 401 -19.71 -17.15 46.89
CA GLY A 401 -20.29 -18.47 47.13
C GLY A 401 -20.36 -18.75 48.63
N CYS A 402 -21.51 -19.18 49.14
CA CYS A 402 -21.68 -19.34 50.59
C CYS A 402 -22.78 -20.32 51.00
N ASN A 403 -22.85 -20.55 52.32
CA ASN A 403 -23.81 -21.44 52.94
C ASN A 403 -24.72 -20.67 53.92
N ALA A 404 -26.00 -20.52 53.56
CA ALA A 404 -26.98 -19.72 54.30
C ALA A 404 -27.67 -20.53 55.40
N GLN A 405 -26.89 -21.02 56.38
CA GLN A 405 -27.38 -21.82 57.51
C GLN A 405 -27.82 -20.99 58.71
N HIS A 406 -27.31 -19.76 58.84
CA HIS A 406 -27.59 -18.93 60.01
C HIS A 406 -28.88 -18.12 59.80
N VAL A 407 -29.58 -17.81 60.89
CA VAL A 407 -30.79 -17.00 60.90
C VAL A 407 -30.51 -15.72 61.68
N TYR A 408 -31.00 -14.58 61.20
CA TYR A 408 -30.99 -13.30 61.89
C TYR A 408 -32.39 -12.67 61.81
N GLY A 409 -33.04 -12.54 62.97
CA GLY A 409 -34.47 -12.24 63.03
C GLY A 409 -35.28 -13.30 62.28
N THR A 410 -35.92 -12.89 61.18
CA THR A 410 -36.78 -13.74 60.34
C THR A 410 -36.10 -14.26 59.06
N HIS A 411 -34.87 -13.84 58.75
CA HIS A 411 -34.22 -14.13 57.46
C HIS A 411 -32.99 -15.04 57.63
N ARG A 412 -32.73 -15.89 56.62
CA ARG A 412 -31.49 -16.67 56.52
C ARG A 412 -30.36 -15.79 55.98
N TYR A 413 -29.15 -16.00 56.46
CA TYR A 413 -27.95 -15.29 55.99
C TYR A 413 -26.71 -16.18 55.98
N CYS A 414 -25.74 -15.80 55.15
CA CYS A 414 -24.40 -16.39 55.19
C CYS A 414 -23.53 -15.60 56.18
N LYS A 415 -22.88 -16.28 57.14
CA LYS A 415 -21.93 -15.64 58.07
C LYS A 415 -20.55 -15.43 57.44
N GLN A 416 -20.10 -16.41 56.66
CA GLN A 416 -18.88 -16.37 55.87
C GLN A 416 -19.22 -16.70 54.41
N ALA A 417 -18.47 -16.11 53.48
CA ALA A 417 -18.65 -16.31 52.04
C ALA A 417 -17.30 -16.21 51.30
N THR A 418 -17.13 -16.99 50.25
CA THR A 418 -15.90 -17.03 49.44
C THR A 418 -16.06 -16.12 48.23
N SER A 419 -15.09 -15.23 47.95
CA SER A 419 -15.15 -14.35 46.77
C SER A 419 -15.05 -15.16 45.46
N LEU A 420 -15.98 -14.90 44.55
CA LEU A 420 -16.04 -15.49 43.19
C LEU A 420 -15.74 -14.43 42.12
N SER A 421 -15.04 -13.35 42.50
CA SER A 421 -14.85 -12.16 41.65
C SER A 421 -14.10 -12.44 40.33
N GLU A 422 -13.45 -13.61 40.20
CA GLU A 422 -12.88 -14.10 38.93
C GLU A 422 -13.94 -14.28 37.83
N LEU A 423 -15.17 -14.67 38.19
CA LEU A 423 -16.30 -14.88 37.26
C LEU A 423 -17.04 -13.57 36.92
N THR A 424 -16.38 -12.43 37.15
CA THR A 424 -16.97 -11.10 37.04
C THR A 424 -16.12 -10.19 36.18
N ARG A 425 -16.77 -9.44 35.30
CA ARG A 425 -16.12 -8.54 34.33
C ARG A 425 -16.95 -7.30 34.12
N TRP A 426 -16.30 -6.21 33.73
CA TRP A 426 -17.03 -5.04 33.23
C TRP A 426 -17.55 -5.32 31.81
N ALA A 427 -18.74 -4.83 31.49
CA ALA A 427 -19.36 -4.95 30.17
C ALA A 427 -19.33 -3.60 29.43
N GLY A 428 -19.18 -3.64 28.10
CA GLY A 428 -19.16 -2.46 27.25
C GLY A 428 -20.52 -1.74 27.25
N ALA A 429 -20.58 -0.54 27.83
CA ALA A 429 -21.80 0.25 27.97
C ALA A 429 -21.74 1.56 27.19
N ALA A 430 -22.90 2.07 26.79
CA ALA A 430 -23.04 3.46 26.35
C ALA A 430 -22.91 4.40 27.55
N THR A 431 -22.35 5.60 27.36
CA THR A 431 -22.04 6.57 28.43
C THR A 431 -23.22 6.87 29.35
N ASP A 432 -24.42 6.93 28.76
CA ASP A 432 -25.63 7.44 29.41
C ASP A 432 -26.37 6.35 30.19
N PHE A 433 -25.99 5.08 29.99
CA PHE A 433 -26.59 3.89 30.59
C PHE A 433 -25.85 3.38 31.84
N GLY A 434 -24.97 4.22 32.41
CA GLY A 434 -24.19 3.91 33.61
C GLY A 434 -23.08 2.88 33.38
N ARG A 435 -22.46 2.43 34.48
CA ARG A 435 -21.46 1.35 34.41
C ARG A 435 -22.16 0.00 34.52
N ARG A 436 -21.88 -0.92 33.59
CA ARG A 436 -22.45 -2.27 33.59
C ARG A 436 -21.38 -3.30 33.99
N LYS A 437 -21.69 -4.10 35.01
CA LYS A 437 -20.85 -5.20 35.49
C LYS A 437 -21.58 -6.52 35.30
N LEU A 438 -20.94 -7.49 34.66
CA LEU A 438 -21.50 -8.79 34.37
C LEU A 438 -20.85 -9.86 35.25
N ALA A 439 -21.65 -10.81 35.73
CA ALA A 439 -21.19 -12.11 36.21
C ALA A 439 -21.86 -13.22 35.39
N THR A 440 -21.10 -14.28 35.10
CA THR A 440 -21.57 -15.45 34.35
C THR A 440 -21.10 -16.71 35.06
N VAL A 441 -22.01 -17.53 35.56
CA VAL A 441 -21.68 -18.61 36.50
C VAL A 441 -22.39 -19.92 36.11
N ASN A 442 -21.62 -21.00 36.00
CA ASN A 442 -22.14 -22.35 35.96
C ASN A 442 -22.45 -22.80 37.41
N LEU A 443 -23.72 -22.71 37.80
CA LEU A 443 -24.18 -23.00 39.16
C LEU A 443 -23.99 -24.48 39.54
N HIS A 444 -24.01 -25.38 38.56
CA HIS A 444 -23.75 -26.80 38.81
C HIS A 444 -22.26 -27.05 39.11
N ASP A 445 -21.32 -26.50 38.31
CA ASP A 445 -19.87 -26.59 38.55
C ASP A 445 -19.48 -26.02 39.93
N VAL A 446 -20.04 -24.86 40.30
CA VAL A 446 -19.82 -24.24 41.60
C VAL A 446 -20.29 -25.12 42.75
N LYS A 447 -21.46 -25.77 42.61
CA LYS A 447 -22.03 -26.67 43.62
C LYS A 447 -21.29 -28.00 43.72
N GLU A 448 -20.88 -28.57 42.59
CA GLU A 448 -20.13 -29.82 42.51
C GLU A 448 -18.76 -29.69 43.17
N LYS A 449 -18.04 -28.58 42.89
CA LYS A 449 -16.76 -28.25 43.54
C LYS A 449 -16.90 -27.86 45.01
N ASN A 450 -18.06 -27.33 45.43
CA ASN A 450 -18.32 -26.91 46.81
C ASN A 450 -19.68 -27.43 47.31
N PRO A 451 -19.82 -28.74 47.64
CA PRO A 451 -21.12 -29.32 48.03
C PRO A 451 -21.73 -28.73 49.31
N SER A 452 -20.94 -28.02 50.11
CA SER A 452 -21.38 -27.29 51.31
C SER A 452 -22.04 -25.95 50.99
N TRP A 453 -21.93 -25.41 49.77
CA TRP A 453 -22.56 -24.13 49.41
C TRP A 453 -24.03 -24.34 49.03
N SER A 454 -24.89 -23.46 49.53
CA SER A 454 -26.32 -23.46 49.22
C SER A 454 -26.72 -22.30 48.31
N HIS A 455 -25.93 -21.24 48.24
CA HIS A 455 -26.24 -20.03 47.46
C HIS A 455 -25.00 -19.41 46.82
N VAL A 456 -25.19 -18.83 45.63
CA VAL A 456 -24.36 -17.73 45.12
C VAL A 456 -25.02 -16.43 45.58
N VAL A 457 -24.22 -15.47 46.05
CA VAL A 457 -24.72 -14.22 46.62
C VAL A 457 -24.09 -13.03 45.92
N VAL A 458 -24.93 -12.06 45.54
CA VAL A 458 -24.53 -10.77 44.99
C VAL A 458 -24.67 -9.70 46.07
N ARG A 459 -23.57 -9.02 46.40
CA ARG A 459 -23.55 -7.87 47.30
C ARG A 459 -23.68 -6.56 46.51
N VAL A 460 -24.52 -5.66 47.00
CA VAL A 460 -24.50 -4.24 46.64
C VAL A 460 -24.38 -3.40 47.91
N SER A 461 -23.33 -2.59 47.98
CA SER A 461 -23.09 -1.64 49.08
C SER A 461 -24.01 -0.42 48.99
N PRO A 462 -24.26 0.32 50.10
CA PRO A 462 -25.10 1.51 50.08
C PRO A 462 -24.68 2.54 49.02
N THR A 463 -25.65 3.04 48.25
CA THR A 463 -25.41 3.97 47.13
C THR A 463 -26.62 4.86 46.87
N ARG A 464 -26.37 6.14 46.55
CA ARG A 464 -27.39 7.12 46.11
C ARG A 464 -27.61 7.13 44.60
N ARG A 465 -27.04 6.17 43.86
CA ARG A 465 -27.24 6.01 42.42
C ARG A 465 -28.37 5.00 42.17
N PRO A 466 -29.19 5.20 41.12
CA PRO A 466 -30.13 4.18 40.68
C PRO A 466 -29.36 2.93 40.28
N ILE A 467 -29.74 1.81 40.89
CA ILE A 467 -29.13 0.49 40.73
C ILE A 467 -30.16 -0.44 40.10
N VAL A 468 -29.72 -1.22 39.11
CA VAL A 468 -30.53 -2.26 38.48
C VAL A 468 -29.74 -3.56 38.50
N LEU A 469 -30.34 -4.62 39.03
CA LEU A 469 -29.82 -5.99 38.94
C LEU A 469 -30.74 -6.79 38.00
N ASN A 470 -30.19 -7.26 36.89
CA ASN A 470 -30.85 -8.17 35.96
C ASN A 470 -30.34 -9.60 36.21
N VAL A 471 -31.24 -10.58 36.29
CA VAL A 471 -30.90 -12.00 36.54
C VAL A 471 -31.62 -12.89 35.53
N ASP A 472 -30.86 -13.75 34.84
CA ASP A 472 -31.36 -14.75 33.90
C ASP A 472 -30.72 -16.11 34.21
N ILE A 473 -31.51 -17.00 34.84
CA ILE A 473 -31.16 -18.38 35.21
C ILE A 473 -31.77 -19.32 34.16
N ASN A 474 -30.93 -20.10 33.48
CA ASN A 474 -31.31 -20.95 32.36
C ASN A 474 -30.41 -22.20 32.25
N ASP A 475 -30.72 -23.07 31.29
CA ASP A 475 -29.74 -24.01 30.77
C ASP A 475 -28.93 -23.32 29.67
N LEU A 476 -27.60 -23.40 29.75
CA LEU A 476 -26.70 -22.77 28.79
C LEU A 476 -26.91 -23.31 27.36
N ALA A 477 -27.44 -24.53 27.22
CA ALA A 477 -27.81 -25.10 25.93
C ALA A 477 -28.96 -24.33 25.24
N SER A 478 -29.96 -23.81 25.97
CA SER A 478 -31.09 -23.09 25.36
C SER A 478 -30.76 -21.63 25.01
N ARG A 479 -29.64 -21.09 25.52
CA ARG A 479 -29.10 -19.77 25.15
C ARG A 479 -28.04 -19.83 24.04
N ARG A 480 -27.67 -21.01 23.57
CA ARG A 480 -26.70 -21.21 22.49
C ARG A 480 -27.39 -21.38 21.14
N ILE A 481 -26.95 -20.62 20.15
CA ILE A 481 -27.47 -20.68 18.78
C ILE A 481 -26.29 -20.82 17.83
N THR A 482 -26.18 -21.96 17.14
CA THR A 482 -25.29 -22.09 15.99
C THR A 482 -25.90 -21.34 14.81
N VAL A 483 -25.09 -20.50 14.15
CA VAL A 483 -25.52 -19.61 13.08
C VAL A 483 -24.86 -20.04 11.77
N ASP A 484 -25.68 -20.53 10.84
CA ASP A 484 -25.26 -20.72 9.45
C ASP A 484 -24.96 -19.36 8.83
N LEU A 485 -23.75 -19.16 8.31
CA LEU A 485 -23.33 -17.86 7.75
C LEU A 485 -23.91 -17.64 6.34
N PRO A 486 -24.29 -16.40 5.99
CA PRO A 486 -24.73 -16.08 4.64
C PRO A 486 -23.56 -16.24 3.65
N SER A 487 -23.86 -16.79 2.47
CA SER A 487 -22.84 -17.07 1.47
C SER A 487 -22.12 -15.81 0.96
N ASP A 488 -20.89 -15.99 0.48
CA ASP A 488 -19.98 -14.96 -0.03
C ASP A 488 -20.60 -13.95 -1.03
N PHE A 489 -21.63 -14.38 -1.77
CA PHE A 489 -22.35 -13.60 -2.79
C PHE A 489 -23.77 -13.19 -2.38
N SER A 490 -24.26 -13.65 -1.21
CA SER A 490 -25.56 -13.22 -0.71
C SER A 490 -25.51 -11.73 -0.35
N VAL A 491 -26.57 -11.00 -0.73
CA VAL A 491 -26.81 -9.60 -0.35
C VAL A 491 -27.98 -9.50 0.66
N SER A 492 -28.70 -10.60 0.89
CA SER A 492 -29.90 -10.60 1.73
C SER A 492 -29.58 -10.71 3.23
N LYS A 493 -30.50 -10.21 4.06
CA LYS A 493 -30.46 -10.29 5.52
C LYS A 493 -31.05 -11.63 5.97
N GLN A 494 -30.20 -12.50 6.51
CA GLN A 494 -30.56 -13.82 7.01
C GLN A 494 -31.07 -13.74 8.45
N MET A 495 -32.20 -14.37 8.74
CA MET A 495 -32.79 -14.40 10.07
C MET A 495 -32.12 -15.48 10.93
N ILE A 496 -31.69 -15.11 12.14
CA ILE A 496 -31.18 -16.03 13.17
C ILE A 496 -32.29 -16.33 14.18
N ARG A 497 -33.00 -15.29 14.60
CA ARG A 497 -34.13 -15.38 15.53
C ARG A 497 -35.15 -14.29 15.24
N HIS A 498 -36.41 -14.68 15.01
CA HIS A 498 -37.50 -13.72 14.86
C HIS A 498 -37.81 -12.99 16.16
N GLU A 499 -37.83 -13.72 17.29
CA GLU A 499 -38.04 -13.16 18.62
C GLU A 499 -37.28 -13.95 19.69
N THR A 500 -36.56 -13.25 20.57
CA THR A 500 -35.93 -13.82 21.78
C THR A 500 -36.95 -14.06 22.89
N GLU A 501 -36.67 -14.99 23.80
CA GLU A 501 -37.53 -15.23 24.97
C GLU A 501 -37.71 -13.98 25.84
N ALA A 502 -38.92 -13.76 26.36
CA ALA A 502 -39.23 -12.62 27.22
C ALA A 502 -38.38 -12.63 28.50
N GLY A 503 -37.80 -11.47 28.84
CA GLY A 503 -36.92 -11.32 30.01
C GLY A 503 -35.49 -11.86 29.85
N SER A 504 -35.15 -12.47 28.71
CA SER A 504 -33.79 -12.99 28.50
C SER A 504 -32.73 -11.90 28.55
N LEU A 505 -31.64 -12.16 29.27
CA LEU A 505 -30.49 -11.25 29.42
C LEU A 505 -29.31 -11.70 28.54
N TYR A 506 -29.16 -13.00 28.30
CA TYR A 506 -27.93 -13.58 27.74
C TYR A 506 -28.20 -14.55 26.59
N TYR A 507 -27.50 -14.39 25.46
CA TYR A 507 -27.35 -15.42 24.42
C TYR A 507 -25.88 -15.56 23.98
N GLU A 508 -25.53 -16.74 23.46
CA GLU A 508 -24.24 -17.01 22.84
C GLU A 508 -24.46 -17.53 21.40
N LEU A 509 -24.16 -16.69 20.40
CA LEU A 509 -24.15 -17.10 19.00
C LEU A 509 -22.82 -17.78 18.68
N ILE A 510 -22.84 -18.92 17.99
CA ILE A 510 -21.66 -19.64 17.51
C ILE A 510 -21.63 -19.50 15.98
N LEU A 511 -20.48 -19.15 15.41
CA LEU A 511 -20.33 -18.80 13.99
C LEU A 511 -19.31 -19.72 13.28
N PRO A 512 -19.69 -20.96 12.92
CA PRO A 512 -18.83 -21.85 12.13
C PRO A 512 -18.43 -21.19 10.79
N GLY A 513 -17.18 -21.35 10.37
CA GLY A 513 -16.69 -20.80 9.11
C GLY A 513 -16.37 -19.30 9.09
N PHE A 514 -16.57 -18.55 10.18
CA PHE A 514 -16.02 -17.20 10.32
C PHE A 514 -14.60 -17.30 10.89
N ASN A 515 -13.61 -17.46 10.01
CA ASN A 515 -12.25 -17.89 10.36
C ASN A 515 -11.13 -17.09 9.65
N ARG A 516 -11.44 -16.15 8.75
CA ARG A 516 -10.45 -15.43 7.92
C ARG A 516 -10.61 -13.90 8.00
N VAL A 517 -9.52 -13.15 8.10
CA VAL A 517 -9.54 -11.66 8.24
C VAL A 517 -10.26 -10.93 7.11
N TYR A 518 -10.31 -11.50 5.90
CA TYR A 518 -11.01 -10.90 4.78
C TYR A 518 -12.53 -11.05 4.83
N GLN A 519 -13.09 -11.88 5.72
CA GLN A 519 -14.53 -12.01 5.91
C GLN A 519 -15.08 -10.82 6.72
N ALA A 520 -16.23 -10.29 6.31
CA ALA A 520 -16.90 -9.22 7.00
C ALA A 520 -18.42 -9.40 6.96
N PHE A 521 -19.10 -9.22 8.10
CA PHE A 521 -20.54 -9.37 8.25
C PHE A 521 -21.15 -8.17 9.00
N TYR A 522 -22.47 -8.02 8.92
CA TYR A 522 -23.27 -7.12 9.74
C TYR A 522 -24.18 -7.92 10.64
N LEU A 523 -24.11 -7.70 11.95
CA LEU A 523 -25.06 -8.25 12.93
C LEU A 523 -26.07 -7.19 13.34
N TYR A 524 -27.35 -7.52 13.19
CA TYR A 524 -28.50 -6.71 13.56
C TYR A 524 -29.14 -7.29 14.82
N VAL A 525 -29.31 -6.44 15.83
CA VAL A 525 -30.06 -6.72 17.06
C VAL A 525 -31.06 -5.58 17.22
N GLU A 526 -32.31 -5.85 16.86
CA GLU A 526 -33.36 -4.86 16.70
C GLU A 526 -34.51 -5.18 17.67
N PRO A 527 -35.03 -4.23 18.46
CA PRO A 527 -36.14 -4.52 19.39
C PRO A 527 -37.41 -4.85 18.61
N THR A 528 -38.22 -5.77 19.13
CA THR A 528 -39.56 -6.04 18.59
C THR A 528 -40.53 -4.89 18.90
N PRO A 529 -41.69 -4.82 18.22
CA PRO A 529 -42.77 -3.89 18.59
C PRO A 529 -43.32 -4.09 20.02
N GLY A 530 -43.04 -5.22 20.68
CA GLY A 530 -43.45 -5.51 22.06
C GLY A 530 -42.50 -4.94 23.15
N CYS A 531 -41.42 -4.25 22.75
CA CYS A 531 -40.44 -3.66 23.66
C CYS A 531 -41.07 -2.58 24.57
N LYS A 532 -41.04 -2.81 25.89
CA LYS A 532 -41.71 -1.94 26.88
C LYS A 532 -40.87 -0.77 27.35
N ALA A 533 -39.56 -0.80 27.13
CA ALA A 533 -38.63 0.23 27.59
C ALA A 533 -38.53 1.38 26.57
N SER A 534 -38.76 2.62 27.03
CA SER A 534 -38.56 3.84 26.24
C SER A 534 -37.09 4.13 25.93
N GLN A 535 -36.19 3.60 26.76
CA GLN A 535 -34.75 3.54 26.53
C GLN A 535 -34.28 2.13 26.87
N TYR A 536 -33.60 1.48 25.93
CA TYR A 536 -33.06 0.13 26.10
C TYR A 536 -31.57 0.11 25.78
N HIS A 537 -30.83 -0.83 26.37
CA HIS A 537 -29.43 -1.06 26.01
C HIS A 537 -29.15 -2.55 25.90
N ALA A 538 -28.85 -2.96 24.66
CA ALA A 538 -28.29 -4.26 24.34
C ALA A 538 -26.83 -4.09 23.89
N SER A 539 -26.00 -5.12 24.06
CA SER A 539 -24.62 -5.14 23.58
C SER A 539 -24.23 -6.50 23.01
N ALA A 540 -23.24 -6.48 22.13
CA ALA A 540 -22.68 -7.65 21.47
C ALA A 540 -21.16 -7.62 21.57
N GLU A 541 -20.54 -8.73 21.92
CA GLU A 541 -19.09 -8.88 22.08
C GLU A 541 -18.58 -10.08 21.29
N VAL A 542 -17.62 -9.87 20.39
CA VAL A 542 -17.03 -10.93 19.55
C VAL A 542 -15.84 -11.56 20.27
N HIS A 543 -15.87 -12.89 20.45
CA HIS A 543 -14.80 -13.69 21.05
C HIS A 543 -14.13 -14.57 19.98
N VAL A 544 -12.79 -14.53 19.93
CA VAL A 544 -11.98 -15.25 18.93
C VAL A 544 -11.06 -16.25 19.63
N PRO A 545 -11.36 -17.56 19.64
CA PRO A 545 -10.66 -18.52 20.51
C PRO A 545 -9.14 -18.63 20.28
N TRP A 546 -8.70 -18.50 19.02
CA TRP A 546 -7.28 -18.57 18.64
C TRP A 546 -6.52 -17.24 18.76
N ALA A 547 -7.18 -16.18 19.27
CA ALA A 547 -6.62 -14.84 19.36
C ALA A 547 -7.14 -14.11 20.60
N GLU A 548 -6.73 -14.58 21.78
CA GLU A 548 -7.09 -13.94 23.07
C GLU A 548 -6.83 -12.43 23.06
N ASN A 549 -7.73 -11.68 23.72
CA ASN A 549 -7.69 -10.23 23.85
C ASN A 549 -7.74 -9.46 22.52
N HIS A 550 -8.18 -10.10 21.42
CA HIS A 550 -8.50 -9.45 20.15
C HIS A 550 -9.99 -9.14 19.99
N GLU A 551 -10.75 -9.20 21.10
CA GLU A 551 -12.19 -8.96 21.11
C GLU A 551 -12.54 -7.48 20.91
N TYR A 552 -13.83 -7.25 20.63
CA TYR A 552 -14.40 -5.90 20.61
C TYR A 552 -15.91 -5.93 20.86
N THR A 553 -16.42 -4.87 21.47
CA THR A 553 -17.83 -4.69 21.83
C THR A 553 -18.52 -3.68 20.92
N HIS A 554 -19.79 -3.92 20.61
CA HIS A 554 -20.72 -2.93 20.08
C HIS A 554 -21.98 -2.88 20.95
N TYR A 555 -22.72 -1.78 20.88
CA TYR A 555 -23.94 -1.57 21.66
C TYR A 555 -25.04 -0.98 20.78
N PHE A 556 -26.27 -1.38 21.08
CA PHE A 556 -27.51 -1.03 20.39
C PHE A 556 -28.43 -0.32 21.39
N THR A 557 -28.92 0.86 21.01
CA THR A 557 -29.82 1.69 21.83
C THR A 557 -30.85 2.37 20.93
N GLN A 558 -31.85 3.04 21.52
CA GLN A 558 -32.84 3.82 20.77
C GLN A 558 -32.22 4.87 19.83
N LEU A 559 -31.05 5.43 20.22
CA LEU A 559 -30.26 6.39 19.44
C LEU A 559 -29.28 5.72 18.45
N LYS A 560 -28.69 4.58 18.83
CA LYS A 560 -27.67 3.88 18.03
C LYS A 560 -28.22 2.53 17.54
N ARG A 561 -28.93 2.57 16.41
CA ARG A 561 -29.52 1.39 15.73
C ARG A 561 -28.64 0.81 14.61
N SER A 562 -27.45 1.35 14.41
CA SER A 562 -26.48 0.86 13.40
C SER A 562 -26.07 -0.59 13.70
N PRO A 563 -26.00 -1.50 12.70
CA PRO A 563 -25.54 -2.87 12.90
C PRO A 563 -24.10 -2.92 13.40
N MET A 564 -23.75 -4.00 14.09
CA MET A 564 -22.37 -4.29 14.48
C MET A 564 -21.57 -4.74 13.26
N LYS A 565 -20.43 -4.10 13.01
CA LYS A 565 -19.47 -4.50 11.96
C LYS A 565 -18.63 -5.68 12.46
N MET A 566 -18.84 -6.87 11.88
CA MET A 566 -18.07 -8.07 12.17
C MET A 566 -16.86 -8.18 11.22
N ARG A 567 -15.67 -8.42 11.77
CA ARG A 567 -14.39 -8.71 11.09
C ARG A 567 -13.43 -9.35 12.09
N LEU A 568 -12.36 -10.00 11.61
CA LEU A 568 -11.31 -10.58 12.45
C LEU A 568 -10.01 -9.78 12.33
N PHE A 569 -9.18 -9.79 13.37
CA PHE A 569 -7.85 -9.16 13.35
C PHE A 569 -6.70 -10.16 13.06
N LYS A 570 -6.97 -11.47 13.16
CA LYS A 570 -6.05 -12.58 12.84
C LYS A 570 -6.87 -13.80 12.40
N SER A 571 -6.52 -14.43 11.28
CA SER A 571 -7.20 -15.64 10.78
C SER A 571 -6.91 -16.84 11.69
N ASN A 572 -7.76 -17.87 11.67
CA ASN A 572 -7.51 -19.11 12.39
C ASN A 572 -6.30 -19.84 11.75
N PRO A 573 -5.22 -20.11 12.50
CA PRO A 573 -4.05 -20.83 11.98
C PRO A 573 -4.41 -22.15 11.30
N ASN A 574 -5.31 -22.93 11.89
CA ASN A 574 -5.71 -24.25 11.38
C ASN A 574 -6.35 -24.13 9.98
N SER A 575 -7.30 -23.21 9.82
CA SER A 575 -7.93 -22.87 8.52
C SER A 575 -6.94 -22.40 7.45
N THR A 576 -5.88 -21.68 7.83
CA THR A 576 -4.85 -21.21 6.87
C THR A 576 -3.85 -22.30 6.45
N VAL A 577 -3.70 -23.35 7.26
CA VAL A 577 -2.88 -24.54 6.97
C VAL A 577 -3.70 -25.62 6.24
N GLY A 578 -5.02 -25.66 6.43
CA GLY A 578 -5.93 -26.63 5.82
C GLY A 578 -6.35 -27.77 6.74
N THR A 579 -6.34 -27.54 8.05
CA THR A 579 -6.75 -28.50 9.10
C THR A 579 -8.06 -28.08 9.75
N ASP A 580 -8.84 -29.03 10.29
CA ASP A 580 -10.19 -28.77 10.80
C ASP A 580 -10.24 -27.71 11.92
N ASP A 581 -11.09 -26.70 11.71
CA ASP A 581 -11.35 -25.62 12.66
C ASP A 581 -12.26 -26.13 13.81
N LYS A 582 -11.68 -26.84 14.79
CA LYS A 582 -12.41 -27.28 16.01
C LYS A 582 -12.94 -26.12 16.87
N ASP A 583 -12.34 -24.95 16.73
CA ASP A 583 -12.73 -23.73 17.41
C ASP A 583 -13.51 -22.78 16.49
N HIS A 584 -14.53 -22.12 17.04
CA HIS A 584 -15.42 -21.23 16.31
C HIS A 584 -15.55 -19.88 17.01
N VAL A 585 -15.67 -18.80 16.23
CA VAL A 585 -15.96 -17.46 16.76
C VAL A 585 -17.33 -17.48 17.46
N LYS A 586 -17.42 -16.76 18.57
CA LYS A 586 -18.65 -16.67 19.37
C LYS A 586 -19.02 -15.20 19.58
N ILE A 587 -20.31 -14.92 19.69
CA ILE A 587 -20.80 -13.59 20.09
C ILE A 587 -21.65 -13.74 21.34
N THR A 588 -21.21 -13.14 22.45
CA THR A 588 -22.10 -12.92 23.59
C THR A 588 -23.01 -11.74 23.28
N LEU A 589 -24.32 -11.97 23.37
CA LEU A 589 -25.33 -10.92 23.41
C LEU A 589 -25.77 -10.70 24.85
N LEU A 590 -25.75 -9.43 25.27
CA LEU A 590 -26.45 -8.97 26.47
C LEU A 590 -27.64 -8.15 26.02
N LEU A 591 -28.85 -8.54 26.42
CA LEU A 591 -30.12 -7.93 25.99
C LEU A 591 -30.79 -7.19 27.15
N ASP A 592 -31.69 -6.25 26.85
CA ASP A 592 -32.47 -5.57 27.88
C ASP A 592 -33.71 -6.41 28.25
N PRO A 593 -33.85 -6.91 29.50
CA PRO A 593 -34.94 -7.82 29.88
C PRO A 593 -36.36 -7.23 29.72
N GLN A 594 -36.50 -5.91 29.56
CA GLN A 594 -37.79 -5.26 29.32
C GLN A 594 -38.25 -5.34 27.85
N CYS A 595 -37.43 -5.92 26.96
CA CYS A 595 -37.70 -6.04 25.53
C CYS A 595 -37.32 -7.41 24.97
N THR A 596 -38.04 -7.85 23.94
CA THR A 596 -37.60 -8.95 23.08
C THR A 596 -36.95 -8.39 21.81
N TYR A 597 -36.10 -9.20 21.17
CA TYR A 597 -35.26 -8.77 20.06
C TYR A 597 -35.35 -9.70 18.85
N THR A 598 -35.29 -9.10 17.67
CA THR A 598 -35.03 -9.74 16.39
C THR A 598 -33.52 -9.80 16.18
N ILE A 599 -32.98 -10.99 15.88
CA ILE A 599 -31.55 -11.22 15.65
C ILE A 599 -31.34 -11.72 14.21
N SER A 600 -30.45 -11.08 13.47
CA SER A 600 -30.21 -11.39 12.05
C SER A 600 -28.82 -10.94 11.59
N ILE A 601 -28.31 -11.57 10.52
CA ILE A 601 -26.96 -11.37 10.00
C ILE A 601 -27.01 -11.12 8.48
N ALA A 602 -26.08 -10.30 7.96
CA ALA A 602 -25.91 -10.10 6.53
C ALA A 602 -24.42 -10.10 6.16
N ASN A 603 -24.10 -10.49 4.93
CA ASN A 603 -22.78 -10.34 4.34
C ASN A 603 -22.44 -8.85 4.13
N SER A 604 -21.22 -8.43 4.45
CA SER A 604 -20.78 -7.04 4.35
C SER A 604 -19.79 -6.84 3.20
N TRP A 605 -20.25 -7.05 1.95
CA TRP A 605 -19.39 -7.03 0.76
C TRP A 605 -18.47 -5.80 0.67
N TYR A 606 -18.98 -4.62 1.03
CA TYR A 606 -18.20 -3.38 0.99
C TYR A 606 -17.08 -3.35 2.03
N HIS A 607 -17.33 -3.83 3.27
CA HIS A 607 -16.28 -3.98 4.27
C HIS A 607 -15.36 -5.19 3.99
N ARG A 608 -15.82 -6.17 3.22
CA ARG A 608 -15.01 -7.28 2.69
C ARG A 608 -13.90 -6.74 1.78
N LEU A 609 -14.25 -5.86 0.85
CA LEU A 609 -13.27 -5.13 0.02
C LEU A 609 -12.29 -4.33 0.88
N ALA A 610 -12.76 -3.69 1.95
CA ALA A 610 -11.90 -2.96 2.89
C ALA A 610 -10.94 -3.86 3.69
N GLN A 611 -11.33 -5.10 4.03
CA GLN A 611 -10.39 -6.04 4.66
C GLN A 611 -9.39 -6.62 3.65
N LEU A 612 -9.80 -6.82 2.39
CA LEU A 612 -8.89 -7.24 1.32
C LEU A 612 -7.82 -6.17 1.04
N THR A 613 -8.18 -4.89 0.88
CA THR A 613 -7.19 -3.83 0.65
C THR A 613 -6.26 -3.66 1.85
N ARG A 614 -6.80 -3.57 3.08
CA ARG A 614 -6.00 -3.40 4.30
C ARG A 614 -4.87 -4.41 4.47
N HIS A 615 -5.10 -5.68 4.11
CA HIS A 615 -4.10 -6.74 4.32
C HIS A 615 -3.27 -7.06 3.07
N TYR A 616 -3.73 -6.71 1.87
CA TYR A 616 -3.08 -7.12 0.61
C TYR A 616 -2.63 -5.98 -0.31
N THR A 617 -2.87 -4.69 0.02
CA THR A 617 -2.30 -3.55 -0.71
C THR A 617 -0.77 -3.64 -0.91
N PRO A 618 0.06 -4.06 0.08
CA PRO A 618 1.51 -4.21 -0.13
C PRO A 618 1.89 -5.15 -1.27
N VAL A 619 1.05 -6.15 -1.56
CA VAL A 619 1.30 -7.16 -2.60
C VAL A 619 1.12 -6.61 -4.03
N LEU A 620 0.49 -5.44 -4.19
CA LEU A 620 0.37 -4.82 -5.51
C LEU A 620 1.71 -4.32 -6.05
N VAL A 621 2.66 -3.93 -5.20
CA VAL A 621 4.00 -3.45 -5.60
C VAL A 621 4.82 -4.50 -6.36
N PRO A 622 5.07 -5.73 -5.83
CA PRO A 622 5.77 -6.78 -6.59
C PRO A 622 4.98 -7.21 -7.83
N TYR A 623 3.65 -7.19 -7.79
CA TYR A 623 2.81 -7.60 -8.92
C TYR A 623 2.89 -6.59 -10.07
N VAL A 624 2.91 -5.28 -9.78
CA VAL A 624 3.21 -4.21 -10.75
C VAL A 624 4.57 -4.44 -11.39
N ALA A 625 5.62 -4.71 -10.60
CA ALA A 625 6.97 -4.95 -11.10
C ALA A 625 7.05 -6.17 -12.04
N ALA A 626 6.41 -7.29 -11.67
CA ALA A 626 6.35 -8.47 -12.52
C ALA A 626 5.57 -8.22 -13.82
N ILE A 627 4.48 -7.45 -13.79
CA ILE A 627 3.70 -7.09 -14.98
C ILE A 627 4.53 -6.22 -15.94
N VAL A 628 5.32 -5.28 -15.42
CA VAL A 628 6.26 -4.48 -16.24
C VAL A 628 7.35 -5.37 -16.86
N LEU A 629 7.91 -6.34 -16.13
CA LEU A 629 8.87 -7.31 -16.69
C LEU A 629 8.26 -8.22 -17.77
N LEU A 630 7.00 -8.65 -17.61
CA LEU A 630 6.28 -9.41 -18.65
C LEU A 630 5.98 -8.56 -19.89
N ALA A 631 5.66 -7.26 -19.70
CA ALA A 631 5.51 -6.33 -20.81
C ALA A 631 6.84 -6.08 -21.54
N ALA A 632 7.95 -5.95 -20.80
CA ALA A 632 9.31 -5.82 -21.36
C ALA A 632 9.69 -7.07 -22.17
N ARG A 633 9.41 -8.27 -21.65
CA ARG A 633 9.58 -9.53 -22.39
C ARG A 633 8.81 -9.53 -23.70
N SER A 634 7.53 -9.15 -23.69
CA SER A 634 6.71 -9.12 -24.90
C SER A 634 7.17 -8.07 -25.91
N ASN A 635 7.64 -6.90 -25.46
CA ASN A 635 8.23 -5.87 -26.31
C ASN A 635 9.52 -6.37 -27.00
N LEU A 636 10.44 -6.98 -26.25
CA LEU A 636 11.69 -7.55 -26.81
C LEU A 636 11.42 -8.76 -27.73
N GLN A 637 10.48 -9.64 -27.36
CA GLN A 637 10.07 -10.75 -28.24
C GLN A 637 9.45 -10.28 -29.55
N HIS A 638 8.82 -9.09 -29.59
CA HIS A 638 8.30 -8.49 -30.80
C HIS A 638 9.42 -7.87 -31.64
N LEU A 639 10.34 -7.12 -31.01
CA LEU A 639 11.53 -6.55 -31.63
C LEU A 639 12.34 -7.61 -32.40
N TRP A 640 12.61 -8.77 -31.80
CA TRP A 640 13.41 -9.84 -32.42
C TRP A 640 12.68 -10.65 -33.51
N LYS A 641 11.35 -10.48 -33.65
CA LYS A 641 10.52 -11.20 -34.63
C LYS A 641 10.07 -10.31 -35.79
N GLU A 642 9.59 -9.11 -35.47
CA GLU A 642 8.93 -8.18 -36.41
C GLU A 642 9.77 -6.90 -36.62
N GLY A 643 10.90 -6.74 -35.93
CA GLY A 643 11.86 -5.66 -36.14
C GLY A 643 11.49 -4.33 -35.47
N SER A 644 10.38 -4.27 -34.72
CA SER A 644 9.84 -3.06 -34.09
C SER A 644 9.41 -3.29 -32.63
N CYS A 645 9.52 -2.26 -31.79
CA CYS A 645 9.09 -2.30 -30.39
C CYS A 645 7.61 -1.92 -30.24
N LEU A 646 6.86 -2.74 -29.50
CA LEU A 646 5.47 -2.46 -29.09
C LEU A 646 5.38 -1.27 -28.14
N SER A 647 4.35 -0.42 -28.31
CA SER A 647 3.96 0.56 -27.30
C SER A 647 3.68 -0.13 -25.95
N MET A 648 3.87 0.56 -24.83
CA MET A 648 3.60 0.00 -23.49
C MET A 648 2.16 -0.57 -23.39
N HIS A 649 1.17 0.12 -23.95
CA HIS A 649 -0.22 -0.36 -23.96
C HIS A 649 -0.37 -1.66 -24.79
N SER A 650 0.25 -1.73 -25.97
CA SER A 650 0.25 -2.95 -26.80
C SER A 650 1.03 -4.10 -26.14
N ALA A 651 2.09 -3.81 -25.39
CA ALA A 651 2.83 -4.80 -24.62
C ALA A 651 1.96 -5.39 -23.47
N LEU A 652 1.20 -4.55 -22.76
CA LEU A 652 0.24 -4.98 -21.72
C LEU A 652 -0.96 -5.76 -22.27
N MET A 653 -1.27 -5.63 -23.57
CA MET A 653 -2.29 -6.42 -24.29
C MET A 653 -1.82 -7.83 -24.69
N SER A 654 -0.51 -8.08 -24.68
CA SER A 654 0.08 -9.32 -25.20
C SER A 654 -0.33 -10.57 -24.41
N ASP A 655 -0.34 -11.74 -25.09
CA ASP A 655 -0.68 -13.02 -24.45
C ASP A 655 0.27 -13.39 -23.30
N GLY A 656 1.53 -12.94 -23.34
CA GLY A 656 2.53 -13.18 -22.28
C GLY A 656 2.26 -12.47 -20.95
N VAL A 657 1.41 -11.43 -20.93
CA VAL A 657 1.03 -10.67 -19.72
C VAL A 657 -0.26 -11.23 -19.09
N LYS A 658 -1.00 -12.11 -19.78
CA LYS A 658 -2.28 -12.64 -19.29
C LYS A 658 -2.07 -13.59 -18.10
N PRO A 659 -2.93 -13.55 -17.06
CA PRO A 659 -2.70 -14.20 -15.77
C PRO A 659 -2.55 -15.72 -15.85
N TYR A 660 -3.18 -16.38 -16.83
CA TYR A 660 -3.05 -17.83 -17.00
C TYR A 660 -1.62 -18.25 -17.40
N TYR A 661 -0.84 -17.35 -18.02
CA TYR A 661 0.53 -17.65 -18.45
C TYR A 661 1.55 -17.46 -17.33
N SER A 662 1.35 -16.50 -16.42
CA SER A 662 2.28 -16.17 -15.34
C SER A 662 1.90 -16.78 -13.98
N LEU A 663 0.62 -16.69 -13.58
CA LEU A 663 0.19 -17.10 -12.24
C LEU A 663 0.26 -18.62 -12.01
N VAL A 664 0.06 -19.43 -13.06
CA VAL A 664 0.13 -20.90 -12.96
C VAL A 664 1.53 -21.32 -12.52
N TYR A 665 2.59 -20.83 -13.18
CA TYR A 665 3.97 -21.10 -12.79
C TYR A 665 4.31 -20.49 -11.44
N SER A 666 3.81 -19.28 -11.10
CA SER A 666 4.07 -18.68 -9.79
C SER A 666 3.49 -19.49 -8.63
N ARG A 667 2.33 -20.15 -8.82
CA ARG A 667 1.73 -21.04 -7.80
C ARG A 667 2.48 -22.37 -7.69
N PHE A 668 2.97 -22.94 -8.80
CA PHE A 668 3.86 -24.10 -8.75
C PHE A 668 5.20 -23.77 -8.07
N ALA A 669 5.77 -22.59 -8.32
CA ALA A 669 6.99 -22.12 -7.67
C ALA A 669 6.77 -21.87 -6.17
N VAL A 670 5.67 -21.23 -5.75
CA VAL A 670 5.30 -21.11 -4.33
C VAL A 670 5.14 -22.49 -3.69
N LEU A 671 4.49 -23.44 -4.36
CA LEU A 671 4.33 -24.80 -3.84
C LEU A 671 5.67 -25.49 -3.62
N GLY A 672 6.54 -25.53 -4.64
CA GLY A 672 7.87 -26.15 -4.54
C GLY A 672 8.79 -25.47 -3.51
N LEU A 673 8.77 -24.15 -3.44
CA LEU A 673 9.51 -23.37 -2.43
C LEU A 673 9.06 -23.68 -0.99
N MET A 674 7.77 -23.93 -0.80
CA MET A 674 7.15 -24.23 0.50
C MET A 674 7.20 -25.72 0.88
N THR A 675 7.60 -26.62 -0.02
CA THR A 675 7.75 -28.06 0.26
C THR A 675 9.20 -28.53 0.28
N ILE A 676 10.14 -27.83 -0.37
CA ILE A 676 11.56 -28.20 -0.42
C ILE A 676 12.35 -27.40 0.64
N PRO A 677 12.78 -28.01 1.77
CA PRO A 677 13.31 -27.25 2.91
C PRO A 677 14.58 -26.45 2.61
N THR A 678 15.43 -26.93 1.70
CA THR A 678 16.65 -26.22 1.27
C THR A 678 16.32 -24.92 0.53
N LEU A 679 15.25 -24.90 -0.28
CA LEU A 679 14.78 -23.69 -0.95
C LEU A 679 14.04 -22.77 0.02
N THR A 680 13.29 -23.32 0.99
CA THR A 680 12.68 -22.53 2.07
C THR A 680 13.75 -21.76 2.85
N PHE A 681 14.85 -22.41 3.23
CA PHE A 681 15.97 -21.82 3.96
C PHE A 681 16.70 -20.73 3.16
N LEU A 682 17.00 -20.99 1.87
CA LEU A 682 17.71 -20.03 1.00
C LEU A 682 16.95 -18.72 0.75
N PHE A 683 15.61 -18.72 0.91
CA PHE A 683 14.76 -17.55 0.72
C PHE A 683 13.99 -17.16 1.98
N GLU A 684 14.46 -17.58 3.16
CA GLU A 684 13.85 -17.25 4.45
C GLU A 684 14.00 -15.75 4.76
N SER A 685 12.89 -15.12 5.12
CA SER A 685 12.79 -13.71 5.53
C SER A 685 11.85 -13.57 6.74
N SER A 686 12.01 -12.51 7.52
CA SER A 686 11.16 -12.18 8.67
C SER A 686 9.66 -12.18 8.32
N SER A 687 9.31 -11.73 7.11
CA SER A 687 7.94 -11.73 6.57
C SER A 687 7.33 -13.13 6.45
N TRP A 688 8.12 -14.20 6.45
CA TRP A 688 7.57 -15.55 6.49
C TRP A 688 6.78 -15.81 7.78
N LYS A 689 6.95 -15.03 8.85
CA LYS A 689 6.06 -15.12 10.03
C LYS A 689 4.65 -14.57 9.77
N HIS A 690 4.46 -13.75 8.74
CA HIS A 690 3.17 -13.15 8.40
C HIS A 690 2.21 -14.18 7.77
N LEU A 691 1.42 -14.83 8.61
CA LEU A 691 0.50 -15.92 8.24
C LEU A 691 -0.41 -15.60 7.04
N GLU A 692 -1.04 -14.41 7.03
CA GLU A 692 -1.96 -14.00 5.96
C GLU A 692 -1.28 -13.91 4.58
N LEU A 693 0.02 -13.57 4.52
CA LEU A 693 0.78 -13.52 3.25
C LEU A 693 1.12 -14.94 2.75
N ARG A 694 1.46 -15.88 3.64
CA ARG A 694 1.57 -17.31 3.29
C ARG A 694 0.25 -17.86 2.73
N TYR A 695 -0.87 -17.51 3.36
CA TYR A 695 -2.20 -17.91 2.90
C TYR A 695 -2.52 -17.29 1.53
N PHE A 696 -2.30 -15.98 1.38
CA PHE A 696 -2.52 -15.26 0.11
C PHE A 696 -1.82 -15.94 -1.06
N ALA A 697 -0.52 -16.22 -0.95
CA ALA A 697 0.30 -16.82 -2.01
C ALA A 697 -0.17 -18.22 -2.44
N LYS A 698 -0.79 -18.98 -1.53
CA LYS A 698 -1.39 -20.30 -1.81
C LYS A 698 -2.81 -20.18 -2.37
N SER A 699 -3.57 -19.16 -1.96
CA SER A 699 -4.99 -18.96 -2.27
C SER A 699 -5.26 -18.57 -3.74
N LEU A 700 -6.54 -18.45 -4.10
CA LEU A 700 -6.98 -17.90 -5.39
C LEU A 700 -6.97 -16.35 -5.40
N LEU A 701 -6.73 -15.67 -4.27
CA LEU A 701 -6.70 -14.20 -4.18
C LEU A 701 -5.56 -13.56 -5.01
N VAL A 702 -4.58 -14.36 -5.43
CA VAL A 702 -3.55 -13.94 -6.38
C VAL A 702 -4.13 -13.44 -7.71
N LEU A 703 -5.26 -13.98 -8.17
CA LEU A 703 -5.89 -13.58 -9.44
C LEU A 703 -6.49 -12.15 -9.39
N PRO A 704 -7.43 -11.80 -8.47
CA PRO A 704 -7.95 -10.44 -8.39
C PRO A 704 -6.88 -9.41 -8.05
N ALA A 705 -5.85 -9.78 -7.28
CA ALA A 705 -4.71 -8.90 -7.02
C ALA A 705 -3.89 -8.62 -8.30
N TYR A 706 -3.62 -9.64 -9.12
CA TYR A 706 -2.94 -9.48 -10.42
C TYR A 706 -3.77 -8.63 -11.39
N MET A 707 -5.09 -8.84 -11.45
CA MET A 707 -5.97 -8.05 -12.31
C MET A 707 -6.06 -6.58 -11.84
N ALA A 708 -6.09 -6.32 -10.53
CA ALA A 708 -6.04 -4.96 -9.99
C ALA A 708 -4.69 -4.27 -10.22
N ALA A 709 -3.58 -5.01 -10.11
CA ALA A 709 -2.24 -4.52 -10.45
C ALA A 709 -2.12 -4.20 -11.96
N LEU A 710 -2.65 -5.06 -12.84
CA LEU A 710 -2.68 -4.81 -14.29
C LEU A 710 -3.53 -3.58 -14.65
N GLY A 711 -4.70 -3.42 -14.01
CA GLY A 711 -5.52 -2.21 -14.16
C GLY A 711 -4.78 -0.95 -13.69
N MET A 712 -4.03 -1.04 -12.58
CA MET A 712 -3.16 0.04 -12.09
C MET A 712 -2.06 0.39 -13.10
N VAL A 713 -1.33 -0.59 -13.65
CA VAL A 713 -0.27 -0.34 -14.65
C VAL A 713 -0.85 0.30 -15.93
N ASN A 714 -2.01 -0.14 -16.41
CA ASN A 714 -2.69 0.51 -17.54
C ASN A 714 -3.04 1.98 -17.25
N VAL A 715 -3.56 2.29 -16.06
CA VAL A 715 -3.88 3.68 -15.65
C VAL A 715 -2.61 4.52 -15.53
N VAL A 716 -1.52 3.99 -14.97
CA VAL A 716 -0.23 4.69 -14.87
C VAL A 716 0.39 4.90 -16.25
N ALA A 717 0.30 3.92 -17.17
CA ALA A 717 0.77 4.06 -18.55
C ALA A 717 -0.01 5.12 -19.33
N LEU A 718 -1.33 5.17 -19.17
CA LEU A 718 -2.18 6.21 -19.76
C LEU A 718 -1.88 7.60 -19.17
N ALA A 719 -1.69 7.69 -17.85
CA ALA A 719 -1.31 8.93 -17.17
C ALA A 719 0.08 9.41 -17.61
N PHE A 720 1.05 8.51 -17.78
CA PHE A 720 2.37 8.83 -18.33
C PHE A 720 2.24 9.39 -19.76
N LEU A 721 1.49 8.74 -20.64
CA LEU A 721 1.24 9.25 -22.01
C LEU A 721 0.55 10.63 -22.00
N ALA A 722 -0.40 10.87 -21.09
CA ALA A 722 -1.05 12.18 -20.96
C ALA A 722 -0.10 13.27 -20.43
N ILE A 723 0.77 12.94 -19.47
CA ILE A 723 1.83 13.82 -18.98
C ILE A 723 2.82 14.12 -20.12
N MET A 724 3.23 13.11 -20.88
CA MET A 724 4.12 13.22 -22.03
C MET A 724 3.58 14.18 -23.10
N VAL A 725 2.33 13.98 -23.54
CA VAL A 725 1.62 14.87 -24.49
C VAL A 725 1.46 16.29 -23.96
N SER A 726 1.28 16.45 -22.66
CA SER A 726 1.22 17.78 -22.03
C SER A 726 2.61 18.41 -21.89
N SER A 727 3.66 17.59 -21.73
CA SER A 727 5.03 18.03 -21.45
C SER A 727 5.69 18.67 -22.66
N SER A 728 5.46 18.20 -23.89
CA SER A 728 5.97 18.88 -25.10
C SER A 728 5.38 20.29 -25.29
N GLN A 729 4.24 20.61 -24.66
CA GLN A 729 3.68 21.97 -24.66
C GLN A 729 4.07 22.80 -23.42
N LEU A 730 4.69 22.19 -22.41
CA LEU A 730 4.95 22.80 -21.10
C LEU A 730 6.42 22.79 -20.67
N ALA A 731 7.28 21.92 -21.20
CA ALA A 731 8.70 21.82 -20.82
C ALA A 731 9.44 23.16 -21.04
N HIS A 732 9.28 23.74 -22.23
CA HIS A 732 9.74 25.08 -22.60
C HIS A 732 9.18 26.23 -21.72
N ARG A 733 8.18 25.99 -20.86
CA ARG A 733 7.57 27.01 -19.98
C ARG A 733 7.74 26.74 -18.48
N LEU A 734 7.89 25.49 -18.07
CA LEU A 734 7.88 25.08 -16.66
C LEU A 734 9.29 24.85 -16.09
N LEU A 735 10.18 24.17 -16.84
CA LEU A 735 11.58 23.99 -16.44
C LEU A 735 12.27 25.35 -16.29
N PHE A 736 12.03 26.24 -17.26
CA PHE A 736 12.48 27.64 -17.30
C PHE A 736 11.97 28.52 -16.13
N ARG A 737 10.96 28.09 -15.36
CA ARG A 737 10.39 28.88 -14.24
C ARG A 737 10.70 28.35 -12.85
N ILE A 738 11.03 27.06 -12.72
CA ILE A 738 11.22 26.40 -11.41
C ILE A 738 12.70 26.20 -11.09
N VAL A 739 13.55 25.96 -12.10
CA VAL A 739 14.92 25.46 -11.87
C VAL A 739 15.96 26.58 -11.71
N TRP A 740 15.77 27.76 -12.31
CA TRP A 740 16.79 28.82 -12.28
C TRP A 740 16.21 30.23 -12.08
N ARG A 741 16.90 31.05 -11.29
CA ARG A 741 16.60 32.50 -11.10
C ARG A 741 17.38 33.42 -12.04
N GLY A 742 18.33 32.86 -12.80
CA GLY A 742 18.98 33.55 -13.92
C GLY A 742 18.21 33.35 -15.23
N GLY A 743 18.40 34.26 -16.19
CA GLY A 743 17.56 34.37 -17.40
C GLY A 743 17.57 33.15 -18.34
N PRO A 744 16.59 33.06 -19.25
CA PRO A 744 16.29 31.87 -20.05
C PRO A 744 17.49 31.35 -20.86
N ASN A 745 18.28 32.25 -21.46
CA ASN A 745 19.42 31.92 -22.32
C ASN A 745 20.52 31.07 -21.62
N LEU A 746 20.54 31.00 -20.29
CA LEU A 746 21.45 30.10 -19.56
C LEU A 746 20.86 28.69 -19.39
N ALA A 747 19.57 28.59 -19.07
CA ALA A 747 18.89 27.29 -18.93
C ALA A 747 18.90 26.51 -20.26
N GLU A 748 18.72 27.22 -21.36
CA GLU A 748 18.75 26.67 -22.73
C GLU A 748 20.16 26.19 -23.15
N LYS A 749 21.21 26.92 -22.75
CA LYS A 749 22.61 26.50 -22.93
C LYS A 749 22.98 25.30 -22.06
N VAL A 750 22.41 25.18 -20.85
CA VAL A 750 22.57 23.99 -20.00
C VAL A 750 21.80 22.79 -20.57
N ALA A 751 20.56 22.98 -21.04
CA ALA A 751 19.76 21.91 -21.65
C ALA A 751 20.40 21.37 -22.93
N SER A 752 20.84 22.24 -23.85
CA SER A 752 21.55 21.85 -25.08
C SER A 752 22.95 21.29 -24.81
N GLY A 753 23.61 21.68 -23.71
CA GLY A 753 24.84 21.05 -23.22
C GLY A 753 24.63 19.62 -22.71
N LEU A 754 23.60 19.41 -21.88
CA LEU A 754 23.22 18.09 -21.35
C LEU A 754 22.81 17.11 -22.48
N GLN A 755 22.10 17.59 -23.50
CA GLN A 755 21.71 16.80 -24.67
C GLN A 755 22.91 16.22 -25.44
N LYS A 756 24.07 16.89 -25.43
CA LYS A 756 25.26 16.45 -26.17
C LYS A 756 26.16 15.49 -25.39
N LEU A 757 25.89 15.23 -24.10
CA LEU A 757 26.75 14.41 -23.24
C LEU A 757 25.98 13.49 -22.24
N PRO A 758 25.12 12.55 -22.69
CA PRO A 758 24.49 11.56 -21.78
C PRO A 758 25.51 10.69 -20.99
N LEU A 759 26.70 10.48 -21.56
CA LEU A 759 27.85 9.86 -20.90
C LEU A 759 28.28 10.65 -19.64
N LEU A 760 28.38 11.97 -19.74
CA LEU A 760 28.80 12.84 -18.62
C LEU A 760 27.79 12.77 -17.47
N VAL A 761 26.48 12.77 -17.79
CA VAL A 761 25.43 12.62 -16.78
C VAL A 761 25.54 11.27 -16.09
N SER A 762 25.74 10.18 -16.85
CA SER A 762 25.93 8.84 -16.27
C SER A 762 27.18 8.75 -15.39
N LEU A 763 28.29 9.38 -15.78
CA LEU A 763 29.51 9.47 -14.97
C LEU A 763 29.26 10.24 -13.66
N ILE A 764 28.54 11.35 -13.71
CA ILE A 764 28.14 12.11 -12.51
C ILE A 764 27.26 11.26 -11.59
N LEU A 765 26.31 10.50 -12.14
CA LEU A 765 25.46 9.58 -11.38
C LEU A 765 26.26 8.48 -10.68
N VAL A 766 27.16 7.80 -11.40
CA VAL A 766 28.09 6.79 -10.82
C VAL A 766 28.93 7.38 -9.69
N MET A 767 29.48 8.58 -9.86
CA MET A 767 30.27 9.26 -8.82
C MET A 767 29.43 9.77 -7.66
N SER A 768 28.14 10.08 -7.87
CA SER A 768 27.23 10.59 -6.83
C SER A 768 26.80 9.51 -5.83
N ALA A 769 26.64 8.27 -6.28
CA ALA A 769 26.19 7.14 -5.45
C ALA A 769 27.03 6.94 -4.17
N PRO A 770 28.38 6.82 -4.21
CA PRO A 770 29.21 6.71 -3.00
C PRO A 770 29.34 8.02 -2.20
N LEU A 771 29.07 9.17 -2.83
CA LEU A 771 29.15 10.48 -2.17
C LEU A 771 27.84 10.91 -1.49
N SER A 772 26.74 10.18 -1.71
CA SER A 772 25.41 10.52 -1.17
C SER A 772 24.60 9.28 -0.76
N CYS A 773 23.76 8.76 -1.64
CA CYS A 773 23.19 7.42 -1.59
C CYS A 773 22.76 6.95 -3.00
N GLY A 774 22.68 5.64 -3.22
CA GLY A 774 22.23 5.06 -4.49
C GLY A 774 20.83 5.53 -4.90
N ALA A 775 19.92 5.74 -3.93
CA ALA A 775 18.57 6.24 -4.16
C ALA A 775 18.52 7.69 -4.69
N ALA A 776 19.50 8.53 -4.33
CA ALA A 776 19.65 9.87 -4.91
C ALA A 776 20.07 9.78 -6.38
N SER A 777 21.00 8.88 -6.72
CA SER A 777 21.37 8.61 -8.11
C SER A 777 20.20 8.05 -8.93
N LEU A 778 19.43 7.10 -8.38
CA LEU A 778 18.21 6.56 -9.02
C LEU A 778 17.18 7.66 -9.31
N ALA A 779 16.93 8.56 -8.35
CA ALA A 779 15.97 9.65 -8.54
C ALA A 779 16.45 10.72 -9.54
N ALA A 780 17.74 11.08 -9.51
CA ALA A 780 18.33 12.01 -10.47
C ALA A 780 18.35 11.42 -11.88
N GLY A 781 18.72 10.15 -12.03
CA GLY A 781 18.66 9.41 -13.29
C GLY A 781 17.23 9.25 -13.81
N ALA A 782 16.24 9.04 -12.93
CA ALA A 782 14.83 8.98 -13.32
C ALA A 782 14.35 10.33 -13.90
N ALA A 783 14.72 11.44 -13.27
CA ALA A 783 14.38 12.79 -13.76
C ALA A 783 15.05 13.09 -15.11
N PHE A 784 16.32 12.72 -15.30
CA PHE A 784 17.02 12.87 -16.57
C PHE A 784 16.44 11.98 -17.68
N TYR A 785 16.10 10.73 -17.36
CA TYR A 785 15.53 9.78 -18.33
C TYR A 785 14.12 10.23 -18.76
N ALA A 786 13.31 10.75 -17.83
CA ALA A 786 12.03 11.38 -18.16
C ALA A 786 12.22 12.58 -19.11
N PHE A 787 13.19 13.46 -18.85
CA PHE A 787 13.54 14.58 -19.74
C PHE A 787 13.96 14.12 -21.15
N MET A 788 14.81 13.09 -21.26
CA MET A 788 15.19 12.55 -22.56
C MET A 788 13.99 12.00 -23.34
N ILE A 789 13.10 11.25 -22.68
CA ILE A 789 11.91 10.69 -23.33
C ILE A 789 10.95 11.81 -23.74
N SER A 790 10.76 12.86 -22.92
CA SER A 790 10.02 14.08 -23.33
C SER A 790 10.57 14.67 -24.62
N LYS A 791 11.89 14.78 -24.78
CA LYS A 791 12.51 15.29 -26.01
C LYS A 791 12.31 14.35 -27.20
N MET A 792 12.55 13.05 -27.05
CA MET A 792 12.30 12.06 -28.12
C MET A 792 10.85 12.10 -28.61
N TYR A 793 9.90 12.36 -27.69
CA TYR A 793 8.48 12.49 -28.01
C TYR A 793 8.14 13.80 -28.71
N GLU A 794 8.80 14.89 -28.34
CA GLU A 794 8.70 16.20 -29.00
C GLU A 794 9.22 16.12 -30.44
N GLU A 795 10.43 15.59 -30.65
CA GLU A 795 11.05 15.40 -31.96
C GLU A 795 10.19 14.51 -32.88
N TYR A 796 9.67 13.39 -32.35
CA TYR A 796 8.73 12.52 -33.07
C TYR A 796 7.42 13.23 -33.44
N LEU A 797 6.82 14.00 -32.52
CA LEU A 797 5.61 14.77 -32.79
C LEU A 797 5.84 15.85 -33.85
N GLU A 798 6.98 16.55 -33.80
CA GLU A 798 7.35 17.56 -34.79
C GLU A 798 7.51 16.94 -36.17
N ASP A 799 8.29 15.87 -36.32
CA ASP A 799 8.47 15.22 -37.61
C ASP A 799 7.18 14.53 -38.12
N TYR A 800 6.32 14.02 -37.24
CA TYR A 800 4.97 13.57 -37.59
C TYR A 800 4.08 14.72 -38.13
N VAL A 801 4.10 15.89 -37.46
CA VAL A 801 3.37 17.09 -37.90
C VAL A 801 3.95 17.65 -39.20
N TYR A 802 5.27 17.71 -39.37
CA TYR A 802 5.88 18.11 -40.64
C TYR A 802 5.57 17.13 -41.78
N LYS A 803 5.57 15.81 -41.52
CA LYS A 803 5.15 14.79 -42.50
C LYS A 803 3.65 14.92 -42.85
N ILE A 804 2.77 15.34 -41.92
CA ILE A 804 1.37 15.69 -42.21
C ILE A 804 1.25 16.99 -43.00
N MET A 805 1.93 18.06 -42.59
CA MET A 805 1.91 19.36 -43.27
C MET A 805 2.46 19.26 -44.69
N ALA A 806 3.49 18.44 -44.92
CA ALA A 806 3.98 18.11 -46.26
C ALA A 806 2.94 17.33 -47.10
N LYS A 807 2.22 16.36 -46.52
CA LYS A 807 1.13 15.64 -47.20
C LYS A 807 -0.06 16.56 -47.53
N ILE A 808 -0.39 17.52 -46.67
CA ILE A 808 -1.43 18.55 -46.91
C ILE A 808 -0.97 19.54 -47.98
N ALA A 809 0.22 20.13 -47.84
CA ALA A 809 0.79 21.07 -48.79
C ALA A 809 1.01 20.44 -50.18
N ALA A 810 1.42 19.17 -50.27
CA ALA A 810 1.51 18.45 -51.55
C ALA A 810 0.14 18.21 -52.19
N ARG A 811 -0.91 17.93 -51.41
CA ARG A 811 -2.31 17.86 -51.92
C ARG A 811 -2.78 19.22 -52.43
N ILE A 812 -2.56 20.30 -51.67
CA ILE A 812 -2.90 21.67 -52.06
C ILE A 812 -2.15 22.07 -53.33
N CYS A 813 -0.84 21.82 -53.41
CA CYS A 813 0.01 22.04 -54.58
C CYS A 813 -0.56 21.35 -55.83
N ARG A 814 -0.96 20.08 -55.73
CA ARG A 814 -1.58 19.31 -56.83
C ARG A 814 -2.98 19.79 -57.23
N VAL A 815 -3.71 20.46 -56.34
CA VAL A 815 -5.00 21.09 -56.64
C VAL A 815 -4.81 22.43 -57.37
N PHE A 816 -3.84 23.24 -56.95
CA PHE A 816 -3.51 24.50 -57.64
C PHE A 816 -2.80 24.27 -58.98
N SER A 817 -1.93 23.27 -59.11
CA SER A 817 -1.27 22.94 -60.38
C SER A 817 -2.24 22.43 -61.45
N LYS A 818 -3.41 21.89 -61.06
CA LYS A 818 -4.51 21.51 -61.96
C LYS A 818 -5.41 22.68 -62.40
N LYS A 819 -5.12 23.92 -61.98
CA LYS A 819 -6.00 25.10 -62.18
C LYS A 819 -5.39 26.24 -63.01
N ARG A 820 -4.49 25.93 -63.95
CA ARG A 820 -4.07 26.85 -65.03
C ARG A 820 -4.34 26.21 -66.40
N PRO A 821 -5.19 26.81 -67.27
CA PRO A 821 -5.20 26.50 -68.69
C PRO A 821 -4.02 27.18 -69.40
N ASN A 822 -3.63 26.68 -70.56
CA ASN A 822 -2.64 27.33 -71.43
C ASN A 822 -3.24 28.55 -72.13
N THR A 823 -2.42 29.57 -72.37
CA THR A 823 -2.65 30.57 -73.41
C THR A 823 -1.28 31.08 -73.86
N GLU A 824 -0.95 30.87 -75.14
CA GLU A 824 0.24 31.43 -75.78
C GLU A 824 -0.09 32.79 -76.40
N GLY A 825 0.91 33.64 -76.56
CA GLY A 825 0.77 34.96 -77.19
C GLY A 825 2.08 35.75 -77.09
N ASP A 826 2.63 36.13 -78.24
CA ASP A 826 3.84 36.95 -78.38
C ASP A 826 3.65 38.35 -77.72
N THR A 827 4.67 39.14 -77.34
CA THR A 827 5.74 39.64 -78.24
C THR A 827 6.78 40.48 -77.44
N GLN A 828 8.03 40.53 -77.94
CA GLN A 828 8.98 41.66 -77.86
C GLN A 828 9.43 42.29 -76.51
N SER A 829 10.66 41.90 -76.13
CA SER A 829 11.87 42.77 -76.08
C SER A 829 12.09 43.83 -74.98
N ASN A 830 13.39 43.95 -74.61
CA ASN A 830 14.08 45.12 -74.03
C ASN A 830 13.67 45.56 -72.60
N ALA A 831 14.54 46.19 -71.80
CA ALA A 831 16.00 46.18 -71.72
C ALA A 831 16.41 46.71 -70.33
N ALA A 832 17.63 46.42 -69.88
CA ALA A 832 18.18 46.87 -68.60
C ALA A 832 18.25 48.40 -68.45
N LEU A 833 18.11 48.91 -67.22
CA LEU A 833 19.20 49.59 -66.48
C LEU A 833 18.83 49.99 -65.04
N VAL A 834 19.88 50.26 -64.27
CA VAL A 834 19.99 50.59 -62.82
C VAL A 834 21.11 51.66 -62.73
N PRO A 835 21.27 52.53 -61.70
CA PRO A 835 20.46 52.86 -60.51
C PRO A 835 20.09 54.37 -60.39
N LYS A 836 19.35 54.78 -59.34
CA LYS A 836 19.91 55.54 -58.18
C LYS A 836 18.86 56.04 -57.18
N GLU A 837 19.33 56.24 -55.95
CA GLU A 837 18.61 56.92 -54.86
C GLU A 837 18.54 58.44 -55.10
N ASP A 838 17.54 59.11 -54.52
CA ASP A 838 17.89 60.20 -53.59
C ASP A 838 16.81 60.44 -52.51
N THR A 839 17.27 61.14 -51.49
CA THR A 839 16.93 61.07 -50.07
C THR A 839 15.83 62.07 -49.65
N THR A 840 15.41 62.00 -48.37
CA THR A 840 14.94 63.12 -47.52
C THR A 840 13.46 63.59 -47.53
N SER A 841 12.65 62.87 -46.72
CA SER A 841 12.05 63.41 -45.46
C SER A 841 10.84 64.36 -45.43
N GLN A 842 10.22 64.42 -44.23
CA GLN A 842 9.26 65.41 -43.70
C GLN A 842 7.82 65.34 -44.25
N ILE A 843 6.75 65.71 -43.52
CA ILE A 843 6.35 65.65 -42.08
C ILE A 843 4.87 66.14 -42.06
N SER A 844 4.03 65.71 -41.10
CA SER A 844 2.70 66.31 -40.81
C SER A 844 1.62 66.17 -41.93
N ALA A 845 0.30 66.18 -41.66
CA ALA A 845 -0.46 65.64 -40.52
C ALA A 845 -1.95 65.45 -40.91
N LYS A 846 -2.63 64.56 -40.19
CA LYS A 846 -3.98 64.73 -39.60
C LYS A 846 -4.92 65.80 -40.22
N GLU A 847 -6.03 65.37 -40.83
CA GLU A 847 -7.38 65.72 -40.32
C GLU A 847 -8.53 64.84 -40.85
N THR A 848 -9.74 65.10 -40.37
CA THR A 848 -10.95 64.25 -40.42
C THR A 848 -12.15 64.98 -41.04
N SER A 849 -13.32 64.33 -41.10
CA SER A 849 -14.66 64.90 -41.43
C SER A 849 -14.90 65.19 -42.92
N ASP A 850 -16.13 65.14 -43.48
CA ASP A 850 -17.38 64.44 -43.10
C ASP A 850 -18.41 64.50 -44.27
N GLU A 851 -19.61 63.92 -44.07
CA GLU A 851 -20.88 64.27 -44.77
C GLU A 851 -21.04 63.96 -46.29
N ASN A 852 -22.24 63.68 -46.86
CA ASN A 852 -23.52 63.12 -46.35
C ASN A 852 -24.48 62.73 -47.53
N LYS A 853 -25.63 62.09 -47.22
CA LYS A 853 -26.94 62.07 -47.95
C LYS A 853 -27.09 61.19 -49.24
N PRO A 854 -28.34 60.84 -49.67
CA PRO A 854 -29.48 60.30 -48.87
C PRO A 854 -30.37 59.25 -49.61
N LYS A 855 -31.53 58.89 -49.01
CA LYS A 855 -32.70 58.12 -49.56
C LYS A 855 -32.56 56.58 -49.60
N GLU A 856 -33.61 55.76 -49.41
CA GLU A 856 -35.05 56.04 -49.15
C GLU A 856 -35.72 55.00 -48.20
N THR A 857 -36.96 55.27 -47.78
CA THR A 857 -37.81 54.54 -46.79
C THR A 857 -38.74 53.47 -47.44
N LYS A 858 -39.58 52.62 -46.79
CA LYS A 858 -40.28 52.56 -45.46
C LYS A 858 -40.99 51.17 -45.26
N GLU A 859 -41.15 50.66 -44.01
CA GLU A 859 -42.38 50.01 -43.40
C GLU A 859 -43.08 48.73 -44.04
N ILE A 860 -43.96 47.88 -43.42
CA ILE A 860 -44.40 47.54 -42.02
C ILE A 860 -45.16 46.16 -41.96
N VAL A 861 -44.84 45.31 -40.96
CA VAL A 861 -45.69 44.53 -39.98
C VAL A 861 -46.88 43.58 -40.36
N ASP A 862 -47.08 42.53 -39.54
CA ASP A 862 -48.29 41.67 -39.26
C ASP A 862 -48.86 40.69 -40.34
N VAL A 863 -49.75 39.72 -40.03
CA VAL A 863 -49.86 38.66 -38.97
C VAL A 863 -51.08 37.72 -39.25
N SER A 864 -51.05 36.48 -38.73
CA SER A 864 -52.19 35.56 -38.41
C SER A 864 -52.69 34.44 -39.39
N ASN A 865 -52.89 33.27 -38.76
CA ASN A 865 -53.95 32.23 -38.89
C ASN A 865 -54.31 31.54 -40.25
N ASN A 866 -54.71 30.26 -40.35
CA ASN A 866 -54.81 29.01 -39.55
C ASN A 866 -55.80 28.07 -40.33
N LYS A 867 -55.91 26.77 -39.97
CA LYS A 867 -56.99 25.81 -40.31
C LYS A 867 -57.09 25.29 -41.75
N ASP A 868 -57.62 24.09 -42.06
CA ASP A 868 -57.76 22.75 -41.42
C ASP A 868 -57.59 21.73 -42.61
N THR A 869 -57.56 20.39 -42.60
CA THR A 869 -58.24 19.23 -41.96
C THR A 869 -57.51 17.94 -42.46
N VAL A 870 -57.67 16.67 -42.01
CA VAL A 870 -58.13 16.02 -40.76
C VAL A 870 -57.88 14.48 -40.85
N LYS A 871 -57.61 13.78 -39.73
CA LYS A 871 -57.73 12.28 -39.50
C LYS A 871 -56.81 11.32 -40.33
N GLU A 872 -56.63 10.03 -39.98
CA GLU A 872 -57.09 9.20 -38.83
C GLU A 872 -55.93 8.28 -38.29
N ASN A 873 -56.23 7.13 -37.66
CA ASN A 873 -55.40 6.46 -36.65
C ASN A 873 -55.36 4.90 -36.80
N LYS A 874 -54.45 4.24 -36.04
CA LYS A 874 -54.42 2.80 -35.63
C LYS A 874 -53.94 1.72 -36.64
N ASP A 875 -53.03 0.81 -36.21
CA ASP A 875 -53.21 -0.54 -35.59
C ASP A 875 -53.84 -1.57 -36.56
N THR A 876 -53.46 -2.86 -36.64
CA THR A 876 -52.97 -3.78 -35.58
C THR A 876 -52.27 -5.04 -36.15
N ASP A 877 -51.40 -5.67 -35.35
CA ASP A 877 -51.19 -7.13 -35.14
C ASP A 877 -50.69 -8.14 -36.23
N LYS A 878 -49.80 -9.04 -35.76
CA LYS A 878 -49.62 -10.49 -36.07
C LYS A 878 -49.02 -10.92 -37.43
N ASP A 879 -48.27 -12.03 -37.55
CA ASP A 879 -47.75 -13.00 -36.56
C ASP A 879 -46.47 -13.72 -37.07
N ASN A 880 -45.79 -14.47 -36.17
CA ASN A 880 -44.96 -15.70 -36.30
C ASN A 880 -44.77 -16.38 -37.70
N GLU A 881 -43.69 -17.14 -38.02
CA GLU A 881 -42.55 -17.71 -37.25
C GLU A 881 -41.44 -18.32 -38.18
N ILE A 882 -40.25 -18.63 -37.62
CA ILE A 882 -39.38 -19.82 -37.88
C ILE A 882 -38.58 -20.04 -39.22
N LYS A 883 -37.23 -20.03 -39.05
CA LYS A 883 -36.15 -20.93 -39.58
C LYS A 883 -35.48 -20.82 -40.98
N ASP A 884 -34.14 -21.04 -40.91
CA ASP A 884 -33.24 -21.86 -41.75
C ASP A 884 -33.10 -21.58 -43.28
N LYS A 885 -31.91 -21.20 -43.80
CA LYS A 885 -30.78 -22.03 -44.32
C LYS A 885 -31.10 -22.77 -45.65
N GLU A 886 -30.20 -22.94 -46.63
CA GLU A 886 -28.74 -22.68 -46.73
C GLU A 886 -28.22 -22.70 -48.21
N LEU A 887 -26.98 -22.20 -48.41
CA LEU A 887 -25.95 -22.62 -49.41
C LEU A 887 -26.05 -22.36 -50.95
N LYS A 888 -24.87 -22.02 -51.51
CA LYS A 888 -24.26 -22.40 -52.83
C LYS A 888 -24.85 -21.86 -54.15
N SER A 889 -24.05 -21.23 -55.03
CA SER A 889 -23.09 -21.75 -56.06
C SER A 889 -23.82 -22.25 -57.33
N GLU A 890 -23.30 -22.15 -58.57
CA GLU A 890 -21.91 -22.37 -59.02
C GLU A 890 -21.50 -21.54 -60.29
N GLU A 891 -20.52 -22.05 -61.06
CA GLU A 891 -19.73 -21.41 -62.14
C GLU A 891 -20.51 -21.21 -63.48
N THR A 892 -20.02 -20.65 -64.61
CA THR A 892 -18.82 -21.05 -65.40
C THR A 892 -18.48 -20.07 -66.58
N GLN A 893 -17.19 -20.01 -66.96
CA GLN A 893 -16.52 -19.89 -68.30
C GLN A 893 -17.24 -19.32 -69.57
N ALA A 894 -16.59 -18.75 -70.62
CA ALA A 894 -15.21 -18.28 -70.92
C ALA A 894 -15.14 -17.61 -72.35
N LEU A 895 -13.91 -17.32 -72.86
CA LEU A 895 -13.53 -17.01 -74.28
C LEU A 895 -13.88 -15.58 -74.82
N VAL A 896 -13.14 -14.89 -75.73
CA VAL A 896 -11.91 -15.13 -76.55
C VAL A 896 -10.99 -13.86 -76.53
N ALA A 897 -9.69 -13.97 -76.86
CA ALA A 897 -8.73 -12.86 -77.09
C ALA A 897 -8.91 -12.17 -78.49
N VAL A 898 -8.15 -11.19 -79.00
CA VAL A 898 -6.79 -10.59 -78.76
C VAL A 898 -6.87 -9.04 -78.95
N SER A 899 -5.86 -8.14 -79.13
CA SER A 899 -4.43 -8.17 -79.56
C SER A 899 -3.62 -6.97 -78.98
N ASP A 900 -2.32 -6.89 -79.33
CA ASP A 900 -1.43 -5.71 -79.49
C ASP A 900 -1.49 -4.49 -78.55
N SER A 901 -0.45 -4.32 -77.71
CA SER A 901 0.29 -3.03 -77.52
C SER A 901 1.41 -3.09 -76.44
N GLU A 902 2.28 -4.11 -76.48
CA GLU A 902 3.42 -4.26 -75.55
C GLU A 902 4.56 -3.25 -75.82
N THR A 903 4.36 -1.95 -75.54
CA THR A 903 5.46 -0.97 -75.48
C THR A 903 5.22 0.23 -74.56
N ARG A 904 4.37 0.09 -73.53
CA ARG A 904 4.15 1.15 -72.50
C ARG A 904 4.29 0.73 -71.03
N GLN A 905 4.12 -0.55 -70.67
CA GLN A 905 4.07 -0.98 -69.26
C GLN A 905 5.44 -1.06 -68.54
N GLU A 906 6.55 -1.12 -69.28
CA GLU A 906 7.91 -1.16 -68.70
C GLU A 906 8.36 0.17 -68.05
N VAL A 907 7.71 1.30 -68.37
CA VAL A 907 8.09 2.62 -67.84
C VAL A 907 7.32 2.94 -66.56
N GLU A 908 6.01 2.73 -66.53
CA GLU A 908 5.18 2.98 -65.34
C GLU A 908 5.56 2.06 -64.18
N SER A 909 5.85 0.78 -64.44
CA SER A 909 6.30 -0.18 -63.43
C SER A 909 7.63 0.20 -62.76
N LYS A 910 8.57 0.83 -63.50
CA LYS A 910 9.84 1.35 -62.96
C LYS A 910 9.67 2.68 -62.20
N GLU A 911 8.59 3.44 -62.45
CA GLU A 911 8.18 4.64 -61.71
C GLU A 911 7.43 4.30 -60.40
N GLU A 912 6.45 3.39 -60.45
CA GLU A 912 5.68 2.96 -59.27
C GLU A 912 6.54 2.18 -58.26
N SER A 913 7.45 1.32 -58.74
CA SER A 913 8.43 0.66 -57.87
C SER A 913 9.38 1.66 -57.20
N LYS A 914 9.80 2.74 -57.88
CA LYS A 914 10.59 3.82 -57.26
C LYS A 914 9.77 4.65 -56.25
N LYS A 915 8.49 4.94 -56.54
CA LYS A 915 7.58 5.65 -55.61
C LYS A 915 7.26 4.82 -54.36
N SER A 916 6.96 3.52 -54.51
CA SER A 916 6.70 2.62 -53.39
C SER A 916 7.96 2.34 -52.54
N ARG A 917 9.13 2.17 -53.18
CA ARG A 917 10.42 2.00 -52.49
C ARG A 917 10.87 3.28 -51.75
N ARG A 918 10.51 4.48 -52.24
CA ARG A 918 10.71 5.76 -51.53
C ARG A 918 9.75 5.94 -50.35
N ARG A 919 8.44 5.62 -50.51
CA ARG A 919 7.50 5.61 -49.38
C ARG A 919 7.94 4.63 -48.28
N ARG A 920 8.25 3.39 -48.65
CA ARG A 920 8.79 2.38 -47.71
C ARG A 920 9.99 2.90 -46.92
N LYS A 921 10.90 3.69 -47.52
CA LYS A 921 12.01 4.27 -46.75
C LYS A 921 11.56 5.34 -45.74
N SER A 922 10.71 6.29 -46.14
CA SER A 922 10.23 7.34 -45.21
C SER A 922 9.26 6.85 -44.14
N ASP A 923 8.57 5.74 -44.40
CA ASP A 923 7.69 5.10 -43.42
C ASP A 923 8.53 4.25 -42.43
N HIS A 924 9.53 3.48 -42.91
CA HIS A 924 10.46 2.67 -42.09
C HIS A 924 11.31 3.51 -41.13
N GLU A 925 11.82 4.65 -41.59
CA GLU A 925 12.58 5.63 -40.79
C GLU A 925 11.74 6.14 -39.60
N MET A 926 10.44 6.36 -39.82
CA MET A 926 9.48 6.80 -38.81
C MET A 926 9.01 5.67 -37.87
N ASP A 927 8.93 4.43 -38.37
CA ASP A 927 8.70 3.23 -37.56
C ASP A 927 9.91 2.94 -36.63
N GLU A 928 11.13 3.28 -37.06
CA GLU A 928 12.35 3.14 -36.26
C GLU A 928 12.49 4.24 -35.19
N GLU A 929 12.17 5.50 -35.51
CA GLU A 929 11.98 6.60 -34.54
C GLU A 929 11.00 6.18 -33.42
N LEU A 930 9.82 5.68 -33.80
CA LEU A 930 8.77 5.23 -32.89
C LEU A 930 9.16 3.98 -32.08
N SER A 931 9.87 3.03 -32.70
CA SER A 931 10.42 1.84 -32.04
C SER A 931 11.43 2.23 -30.96
N ASN A 932 12.30 3.21 -31.22
CA ASN A 932 13.28 3.70 -30.26
C ASN A 932 12.59 4.35 -29.03
N LEU A 933 11.64 5.24 -29.27
CA LEU A 933 10.79 5.83 -28.24
C LEU A 933 10.10 4.77 -27.36
N HIS A 934 9.55 3.71 -27.96
CA HIS A 934 8.90 2.61 -27.24
C HIS A 934 9.88 1.80 -26.38
N PHE A 935 11.11 1.55 -26.87
CA PHE A 935 12.15 0.87 -26.10
C PHE A 935 12.59 1.69 -24.87
N HIS A 936 12.92 2.98 -25.07
CA HIS A 936 13.32 3.86 -23.96
C HIS A 936 12.18 4.04 -22.95
N THR A 937 10.92 4.11 -23.41
CA THR A 937 9.74 4.10 -22.53
C THR A 937 9.71 2.83 -21.66
N MET A 938 9.89 1.64 -22.23
CA MET A 938 9.88 0.37 -21.48
C MET A 938 11.00 0.32 -20.43
N MET A 939 12.21 0.72 -20.79
CA MET A 939 13.35 0.78 -19.88
C MET A 939 13.15 1.82 -18.77
N PHE A 940 12.52 2.96 -19.05
CA PHE A 940 12.12 3.93 -18.03
C PHE A 940 11.09 3.38 -17.04
N PHE A 941 10.11 2.57 -17.48
CA PHE A 941 9.20 1.91 -16.55
C PHE A 941 9.93 0.94 -15.60
N LEU A 942 10.94 0.22 -16.07
CA LEU A 942 11.80 -0.62 -15.21
C LEU A 942 12.63 0.25 -14.23
N TRP A 943 13.19 1.36 -14.69
CA TRP A 943 13.90 2.33 -13.84
C TRP A 943 13.01 2.92 -12.74
N MET A 944 11.77 3.28 -13.09
CA MET A 944 10.79 3.81 -12.15
C MET A 944 10.36 2.80 -11.09
N VAL A 945 10.22 1.50 -11.44
CA VAL A 945 9.94 0.44 -10.46
C VAL A 945 11.03 0.39 -9.39
N VAL A 946 12.32 0.36 -9.79
CA VAL A 946 13.44 0.36 -8.84
C VAL A 946 13.49 1.67 -8.05
N THR A 947 13.35 2.81 -8.71
CA THR A 947 13.39 4.14 -8.05
C THR A 947 12.32 4.26 -6.97
N LEU A 948 11.07 3.85 -7.26
CA LEU A 948 9.95 3.92 -6.32
C LEU A 948 10.14 3.05 -5.08
N ILE A 949 10.75 1.86 -5.22
CA ILE A 949 11.08 0.98 -4.09
C ILE A 949 12.13 1.63 -3.16
N ASN A 950 13.07 2.40 -3.71
CA ASN A 950 14.15 3.03 -2.95
C ASN A 950 13.80 4.45 -2.41
N VAL A 951 12.58 4.96 -2.62
CA VAL A 951 12.12 6.26 -2.08
C VAL A 951 12.30 6.39 -0.55
N PRO A 952 12.03 5.38 0.30
CA PRO A 952 12.30 5.47 1.74
C PRO A 952 13.76 5.73 2.09
N CYS A 953 14.70 5.17 1.31
CA CYS A 953 16.13 5.40 1.47
C CYS A 953 16.49 6.85 1.12
N LEU A 954 15.99 7.36 -0.02
CA LEU A 954 16.16 8.76 -0.44
C LEU A 954 15.64 9.76 0.62
N LEU A 955 14.46 9.52 1.16
CA LEU A 955 13.86 10.38 2.19
C LEU A 955 14.64 10.32 3.52
N THR A 956 15.17 9.15 3.88
CA THR A 956 16.00 8.99 5.10
C THR A 956 17.36 9.70 4.97
N TRP A 957 17.98 9.63 3.79
CA TRP A 957 19.16 10.43 3.44
C TRP A 957 18.87 11.93 3.50
N ALA A 958 17.81 12.40 2.83
CA ALA A 958 17.45 13.82 2.83
C ALA A 958 17.18 14.36 4.25
N ARG A 959 16.62 13.55 5.16
CA ARG A 959 16.39 13.92 6.57
C ARG A 959 17.68 14.00 7.40
N ASN A 960 18.72 13.25 7.02
CA ASN A 960 19.98 13.14 7.75
C ASN A 960 21.17 13.89 7.09
N PHE A 961 20.98 14.45 5.90
CA PHE A 961 21.97 15.20 5.12
C PHE A 961 22.72 16.28 5.92
N LYS A 962 22.04 16.95 6.84
CA LYS A 962 22.62 17.97 7.75
C LYS A 962 23.63 17.44 8.79
N TYR A 963 23.70 16.12 8.99
CA TYR A 963 24.65 15.47 9.91
C TYR A 963 25.69 14.63 9.16
N SER A 964 25.30 14.00 8.05
CA SER A 964 26.20 13.29 7.13
C SER A 964 25.69 13.41 5.71
N MET A 965 26.56 13.81 4.78
CA MET A 965 26.23 13.83 3.35
C MET A 965 26.08 12.41 2.76
N VAL A 966 26.70 11.40 3.39
CA VAL A 966 26.64 9.98 2.98
C VAL A 966 25.69 9.22 3.90
N LEU A 967 24.76 8.45 3.35
CA LEU A 967 23.90 7.56 4.14
C LEU A 967 24.69 6.31 4.61
N LYS A 968 24.55 5.92 5.88
CA LYS A 968 25.21 4.74 6.45
C LYS A 968 24.25 3.95 7.35
N PRO A 969 24.03 2.64 7.09
CA PRO A 969 24.36 1.93 5.84
C PRO A 969 23.59 2.52 4.64
N ASP A 970 23.93 2.16 3.40
CA ASP A 970 23.08 2.47 2.24
C ASP A 970 22.58 1.17 1.59
N THR A 971 21.30 0.85 1.83
CA THR A 971 20.64 -0.34 1.28
C THR A 971 20.31 -0.22 -0.20
N SER A 972 20.43 0.99 -0.77
CA SER A 972 20.22 1.29 -2.20
C SER A 972 21.53 1.42 -2.99
N TYR A 973 22.69 1.34 -2.33
CA TYR A 973 24.00 1.60 -2.94
C TYR A 973 24.25 0.76 -4.20
N HIS A 974 24.11 -0.56 -4.07
CA HIS A 974 24.37 -1.49 -5.19
C HIS A 974 23.40 -1.30 -6.35
N THR A 975 22.11 -1.07 -6.09
CA THR A 975 21.12 -0.90 -7.17
C THR A 975 21.28 0.44 -7.88
N GLY A 976 21.52 1.52 -7.12
CA GLY A 976 21.85 2.83 -7.69
C GLY A 976 23.14 2.81 -8.51
N LEU A 977 24.20 2.18 -8.01
CA LEU A 977 25.47 2.06 -8.72
C LEU A 977 25.32 1.26 -10.03
N ILE A 978 24.72 0.08 -9.98
CA ILE A 978 24.54 -0.79 -11.17
C ILE A 978 23.69 -0.07 -12.23
N MET A 979 22.57 0.54 -11.85
CA MET A 979 21.72 1.24 -12.82
C MET A 979 22.40 2.51 -13.40
N SER A 980 23.21 3.22 -12.61
CA SER A 980 24.01 4.37 -13.10
C SER A 980 25.13 3.93 -14.06
N VAL A 981 25.72 2.75 -13.87
CA VAL A 981 26.66 2.17 -14.84
C VAL A 981 25.91 1.76 -16.10
N CYS A 982 24.76 1.10 -15.98
CA CYS A 982 23.95 0.71 -17.14
C CYS A 982 23.42 1.91 -17.94
N SER A 983 23.07 3.04 -17.30
CA SER A 983 22.61 4.24 -18.02
C SER A 983 23.65 4.77 -19.00
N SER A 984 24.94 4.61 -18.69
CA SER A 984 26.03 5.02 -19.59
C SER A 984 25.97 4.31 -20.95
N ALA A 985 25.52 3.06 -21.01
CA ALA A 985 25.28 2.35 -22.27
C ALA A 985 23.87 2.61 -22.81
N VAL A 986 22.82 2.49 -21.98
CA VAL A 986 21.41 2.60 -22.43
C VAL A 986 21.11 3.96 -23.07
N TRP A 987 21.69 5.05 -22.58
CA TRP A 987 21.45 6.39 -23.11
C TRP A 987 22.29 6.76 -24.34
N GLN A 988 23.09 5.84 -24.87
CA GLN A 988 23.85 5.99 -26.13
C GLN A 988 23.31 5.12 -27.27
N ILE A 989 22.23 4.36 -27.05
CA ILE A 989 21.68 3.45 -28.06
C ILE A 989 20.78 4.22 -29.05
N GLU A 990 21.26 4.41 -30.28
CA GLU A 990 20.47 4.92 -31.41
C GLU A 990 19.54 3.83 -31.98
N GLY A 991 18.55 3.41 -31.18
CA GLY A 991 17.55 2.42 -31.56
C GLY A 991 17.87 0.98 -31.10
N PRO A 992 16.85 0.20 -30.69
CA PRO A 992 17.04 -1.14 -30.15
C PRO A 992 17.52 -2.14 -31.21
N ARG A 993 18.66 -2.80 -30.95
CA ARG A 993 19.34 -3.66 -31.93
C ARG A 993 18.63 -5.00 -32.11
N ARG A 994 18.52 -5.44 -33.36
CA ARG A 994 17.71 -6.59 -33.83
C ARG A 994 18.41 -7.95 -33.72
N ASN A 995 19.69 -8.02 -33.34
CA ASN A 995 20.46 -9.27 -33.30
C ASN A 995 19.81 -10.31 -32.35
N LYS A 996 19.69 -11.54 -32.84
CA LYS A 996 19.01 -12.67 -32.18
C LYS A 996 19.90 -13.42 -31.20
N ARG A 997 21.21 -13.13 -31.13
CA ARG A 997 22.15 -13.79 -30.20
C ARG A 997 21.66 -13.64 -28.75
N CYS A 998 21.60 -14.76 -28.02
CA CYS A 998 21.07 -14.89 -26.66
C CYS A 998 19.61 -14.40 -26.41
N SER A 999 18.84 -14.06 -27.45
CA SER A 999 17.48 -13.50 -27.32
C SER A 999 16.50 -14.43 -26.59
N GLU A 1000 16.46 -15.71 -26.97
CA GLU A 1000 15.57 -16.70 -26.34
C GLU A 1000 15.86 -16.87 -24.85
N PHE A 1001 17.15 -16.93 -24.49
CA PHE A 1001 17.63 -17.02 -23.11
C PHE A 1001 17.20 -15.79 -22.29
N LEU A 1002 17.39 -14.58 -22.80
CA LEU A 1002 16.94 -13.35 -22.13
C LEU A 1002 15.41 -13.32 -21.98
N SER A 1003 14.65 -13.81 -22.97
CA SER A 1003 13.18 -13.90 -22.90
C SER A 1003 12.70 -14.95 -21.89
N ALA A 1004 13.46 -16.04 -21.71
CA ALA A 1004 13.20 -17.05 -20.67
C ALA A 1004 13.56 -16.50 -19.28
N LEU A 1005 14.69 -15.80 -19.15
CA LEU A 1005 15.17 -15.18 -17.91
C LEU A 1005 14.21 -14.08 -17.41
N LEU A 1006 13.67 -13.25 -18.30
CA LEU A 1006 12.62 -12.28 -17.97
C LEU A 1006 11.35 -12.95 -17.45
N PHE A 1007 10.97 -14.10 -18.02
CA PHE A 1007 9.80 -14.86 -17.55
C PHE A 1007 10.05 -15.50 -16.18
N THR A 1008 11.20 -16.15 -15.97
CA THR A 1008 11.52 -16.78 -14.69
C THR A 1008 11.68 -15.75 -13.58
N MET A 1009 12.26 -14.58 -13.84
CA MET A 1009 12.31 -13.49 -12.86
C MET A 1009 10.93 -12.87 -12.57
N ALA A 1010 10.05 -12.72 -13.58
CA ALA A 1010 8.69 -12.27 -13.33
C ALA A 1010 7.88 -13.30 -12.48
N VAL A 1011 8.02 -14.60 -12.77
CA VAL A 1011 7.43 -15.68 -11.96
C VAL A 1011 7.99 -15.67 -10.54
N PHE A 1012 9.30 -15.52 -10.37
CA PHE A 1012 9.98 -15.44 -9.08
C PHE A 1012 9.49 -14.24 -8.24
N ILE A 1013 9.35 -13.05 -8.86
CA ILE A 1013 8.78 -11.87 -8.20
C ILE A 1013 7.30 -12.07 -7.82
N LEU A 1014 6.49 -12.74 -8.66
CA LEU A 1014 5.09 -13.07 -8.29
C LEU A 1014 5.01 -14.05 -7.11
N SER A 1015 5.96 -14.99 -6.99
CA SER A 1015 6.01 -15.98 -5.92
C SER A 1015 6.56 -15.45 -4.59
N LEU A 1016 7.63 -14.62 -4.64
CA LEU A 1016 8.41 -14.23 -3.46
C LEU A 1016 8.43 -12.72 -3.16
N GLY A 1017 8.20 -11.88 -4.17
CA GLY A 1017 8.03 -10.43 -3.97
C GLY A 1017 6.93 -10.04 -2.95
N PRO A 1018 5.82 -10.80 -2.77
CA PRO A 1018 4.85 -10.56 -1.70
C PRO A 1018 5.43 -10.70 -0.28
N LEU A 1019 6.58 -11.36 -0.11
CA LEU A 1019 7.25 -11.50 1.19
C LEU A 1019 8.40 -10.51 1.36
N SER A 1020 9.07 -10.04 0.29
CA SER A 1020 10.05 -8.96 0.42
C SER A 1020 10.20 -8.13 -0.86
N LEU A 1021 10.25 -6.80 -0.69
CA LEU A 1021 10.55 -5.87 -1.77
C LEU A 1021 12.04 -5.85 -2.15
N THR A 1022 12.94 -6.39 -1.30
CA THR A 1022 14.36 -6.57 -1.66
C THR A 1022 14.52 -7.42 -2.91
N ILE A 1023 13.71 -8.49 -3.01
CA ILE A 1023 13.69 -9.41 -4.15
C ILE A 1023 13.28 -8.65 -5.41
N VAL A 1024 12.29 -7.77 -5.33
CA VAL A 1024 11.88 -6.91 -6.45
C VAL A 1024 13.00 -5.94 -6.85
N ASN A 1025 13.62 -5.28 -5.87
CA ASN A 1025 14.70 -4.30 -6.04
C ASN A 1025 15.88 -4.91 -6.82
N TYR A 1026 16.39 -6.06 -6.35
CA TYR A 1026 17.53 -6.73 -6.98
C TYR A 1026 17.17 -7.45 -8.28
N SER A 1027 16.03 -8.16 -8.37
CA SER A 1027 15.65 -8.86 -9.61
C SER A 1027 15.35 -7.90 -10.76
N VAL A 1028 14.70 -6.75 -10.53
CA VAL A 1028 14.47 -5.76 -11.59
C VAL A 1028 15.78 -5.08 -12.01
N THR A 1029 16.66 -4.74 -11.05
CA THR A 1029 18.01 -4.21 -11.33
C THR A 1029 18.83 -5.19 -12.17
N PHE A 1030 18.84 -6.48 -11.81
CA PHE A 1030 19.53 -7.53 -12.55
C PHE A 1030 18.99 -7.65 -13.98
N MET A 1031 17.67 -7.65 -14.17
CA MET A 1031 17.09 -7.72 -15.53
C MET A 1031 17.36 -6.47 -16.36
N PHE A 1032 17.37 -5.28 -15.76
CA PHE A 1032 17.79 -4.04 -16.44
C PHE A 1032 19.26 -4.15 -16.92
N ALA A 1033 20.15 -4.66 -16.08
CA ALA A 1033 21.54 -4.90 -16.44
C ALA A 1033 21.68 -5.97 -17.54
N MET A 1034 20.93 -7.08 -17.49
CA MET A 1034 20.96 -8.13 -18.52
C MET A 1034 20.43 -7.64 -19.88
N ILE A 1035 19.38 -6.81 -19.91
CA ILE A 1035 18.93 -6.16 -21.16
C ILE A 1035 20.02 -5.21 -21.69
N THR A 1036 20.64 -4.41 -20.80
CA THR A 1036 21.72 -3.48 -21.17
C THR A 1036 22.92 -4.21 -21.77
N VAL A 1037 23.39 -5.28 -21.12
CA VAL A 1037 24.51 -6.10 -21.63
C VAL A 1037 24.16 -6.76 -22.95
N GLN A 1038 22.93 -7.28 -23.13
CA GLN A 1038 22.51 -7.88 -24.39
C GLN A 1038 22.49 -6.86 -25.54
N GLN A 1039 22.07 -5.62 -25.29
CA GLN A 1039 22.12 -4.56 -26.30
C GLN A 1039 23.55 -4.03 -26.56
N TYR A 1040 24.42 -4.02 -25.54
CA TYR A 1040 25.81 -3.56 -25.64
C TYR A 1040 26.75 -4.56 -26.33
N VAL A 1041 26.62 -5.87 -26.07
CA VAL A 1041 27.40 -6.91 -26.76
C VAL A 1041 27.06 -6.96 -28.25
N ASN A 1042 25.81 -6.68 -28.62
CA ASN A 1042 25.38 -6.54 -30.01
C ASN A 1042 26.02 -5.36 -30.77
N ILE A 1043 26.79 -4.48 -30.11
CA ILE A 1043 27.54 -3.41 -30.78
C ILE A 1043 28.75 -4.01 -31.51
N PHE A 1044 29.61 -4.71 -30.77
CA PHE A 1044 30.88 -5.27 -31.28
C PHE A 1044 30.68 -6.39 -32.31
N ASP A 1045 29.56 -7.12 -32.25
CA ASP A 1045 29.21 -8.16 -33.22
C ASP A 1045 28.89 -7.58 -34.63
N GLU A 1046 28.45 -6.33 -34.74
CA GLU A 1046 28.16 -5.70 -36.06
C GLU A 1046 29.43 -5.09 -36.68
N ASP A 1047 30.32 -4.50 -35.88
CA ASP A 1047 31.58 -3.91 -36.36
C ASP A 1047 32.52 -4.98 -36.95
N VAL A 1048 32.55 -6.20 -36.39
CA VAL A 1048 33.36 -7.33 -36.90
C VAL A 1048 32.81 -7.91 -38.21
N VAL A 1049 31.49 -7.90 -38.42
CA VAL A 1049 30.87 -8.41 -39.65
C VAL A 1049 31.02 -7.42 -40.83
N ALA A 1050 31.27 -6.15 -40.55
CA ALA A 1050 31.46 -5.12 -41.57
C ALA A 1050 32.77 -5.27 -42.38
N GLU A 1051 33.81 -5.91 -41.84
CA GLU A 1051 35.11 -6.06 -42.52
C GLU A 1051 35.18 -7.26 -43.50
N GLU A 1052 34.28 -8.25 -43.40
CA GLU A 1052 34.35 -9.50 -44.20
C GLU A 1052 33.39 -9.55 -45.42
N THR A 1053 33.15 -8.43 -46.12
CA THR A 1053 32.36 -8.45 -47.39
C THR A 1053 33.03 -7.72 -48.56
N PRO A 1054 33.60 -8.44 -49.55
CA PRO A 1054 34.05 -7.86 -50.82
C PRO A 1054 32.88 -7.34 -51.66
N VAL A 1055 33.06 -6.16 -52.28
CA VAL A 1055 32.02 -5.53 -53.12
C VAL A 1055 32.22 -5.90 -54.59
N GLU A 1056 31.45 -6.87 -55.09
CA GLU A 1056 31.32 -7.11 -56.53
C GLU A 1056 30.23 -6.23 -57.17
N LYS A 1057 30.50 -5.79 -58.40
CA LYS A 1057 29.55 -5.02 -59.24
C LYS A 1057 28.92 -5.97 -60.27
N PRO A 1058 27.59 -5.99 -60.44
CA PRO A 1058 26.98 -6.61 -61.61
C PRO A 1058 27.28 -5.79 -62.87
N GLN A 1059 27.80 -6.44 -63.91
CA GLN A 1059 27.59 -6.02 -65.31
C GLN A 1059 26.51 -6.91 -65.94
N ASP A 1060 25.95 -6.46 -67.05
CA ASP A 1060 24.77 -7.07 -67.66
C ASP A 1060 25.05 -8.37 -68.44
N LYS A 1061 23.94 -9.11 -68.59
CA LYS A 1061 23.71 -10.43 -69.20
C LYS A 1061 24.44 -10.72 -70.52
N ASP A 1062 24.59 -12.01 -70.82
CA ASP A 1062 23.99 -12.57 -72.04
C ASP A 1062 23.48 -14.02 -71.85
N CYS A 1063 22.95 -14.66 -72.90
CA CYS A 1063 21.96 -15.75 -72.85
C CYS A 1063 22.46 -17.22 -72.73
N ASP A 1064 21.52 -18.15 -72.51
CA ASP A 1064 21.71 -19.60 -72.29
C ASP A 1064 22.35 -20.38 -73.45
N ASN A 1065 23.20 -21.39 -73.14
CA ASN A 1065 22.82 -22.80 -73.41
C ASN A 1065 23.71 -23.92 -72.81
N SER A 1066 23.11 -25.12 -72.73
CA SER A 1066 23.69 -26.47 -72.81
C SER A 1066 24.79 -26.98 -71.83
N SER A 1067 24.37 -27.94 -70.99
CA SER A 1067 25.01 -29.25 -70.72
C SER A 1067 26.49 -29.41 -70.26
N SER A 1068 26.61 -29.84 -68.99
CA SER A 1068 27.33 -31.05 -68.50
C SER A 1068 28.88 -31.13 -68.40
N LYS A 1069 29.29 -31.72 -67.26
CA LYS A 1069 30.50 -32.55 -66.97
C LYS A 1069 31.87 -31.88 -66.68
N GLU A 1070 32.27 -32.07 -65.41
CA GLU A 1070 33.51 -32.72 -64.90
C GLU A 1070 34.93 -32.13 -65.12
N ASP A 1071 35.72 -32.31 -64.04
CA ASP A 1071 37.18 -32.40 -63.91
C ASP A 1071 38.13 -31.18 -64.06
N ARG A 1072 38.62 -30.75 -62.88
CA ARG A 1072 40.06 -30.63 -62.46
C ARG A 1072 41.01 -29.56 -63.05
N ASN A 1073 41.75 -28.94 -62.10
CA ASN A 1073 43.21 -28.67 -62.11
C ASN A 1073 43.79 -27.72 -63.20
N ASP A 1074 44.82 -26.88 -62.98
CA ASP A 1074 45.87 -26.81 -61.94
C ASP A 1074 46.27 -25.34 -61.60
N GLU A 1075 47.20 -25.17 -60.65
CA GLU A 1075 47.95 -23.92 -60.31
C GLU A 1075 49.10 -23.61 -61.32
N PRO A 1076 50.04 -22.67 -61.05
CA PRO A 1076 49.92 -21.21 -60.82
C PRO A 1076 50.81 -20.36 -61.79
N GLY A 1077 50.75 -19.02 -61.74
CA GLY A 1077 51.42 -18.15 -62.75
C GLY A 1077 51.85 -16.73 -62.36
N THR A 1078 52.59 -16.57 -61.26
CA THR A 1078 53.56 -15.48 -60.95
C THR A 1078 53.62 -14.15 -61.76
N SER A 1079 53.44 -13.03 -61.03
CA SER A 1079 54.42 -11.89 -60.88
C SER A 1079 54.46 -10.67 -61.82
N HIS A 1080 54.95 -9.56 -61.22
CA HIS A 1080 55.53 -8.33 -61.81
C HIS A 1080 54.62 -7.33 -62.58
N SER A 1081 54.95 -6.03 -62.70
CA SER A 1081 55.37 -4.98 -61.71
C SER A 1081 55.61 -3.63 -62.40
N GLY A 1082 55.23 -2.50 -61.79
CA GLY A 1082 55.54 -1.12 -62.24
C GLY A 1082 54.32 -0.18 -62.04
N ASP A 1083 54.40 1.08 -61.60
CA ASP A 1083 55.20 2.25 -62.04
C ASP A 1083 54.93 2.67 -63.51
N LYS A 1084 54.65 3.94 -63.87
CA LYS A 1084 54.43 5.18 -63.07
C LYS A 1084 53.74 6.27 -63.95
N THR A 1085 53.52 7.46 -63.38
CA THR A 1085 53.39 8.84 -63.96
C THR A 1085 53.79 9.07 -65.44
N SER A 1086 53.24 10.04 -66.21
CA SER A 1086 52.28 11.16 -65.97
C SER A 1086 51.89 11.87 -67.31
N ASP A 1087 51.09 12.96 -67.23
CA ASP A 1087 50.96 14.06 -68.22
C ASP A 1087 50.29 13.77 -69.59
N ALA A 1088 49.98 14.74 -70.47
CA ALA A 1088 49.23 16.02 -70.35
C ALA A 1088 49.00 16.60 -71.78
N ASP A 1089 47.90 17.34 -72.00
CA ASP A 1089 47.54 18.11 -73.23
C ASP A 1089 47.42 17.29 -74.56
N ASP A 1090 46.78 17.72 -75.66
CA ASP A 1090 46.12 19.02 -75.98
C ASP A 1090 44.81 18.89 -76.83
N LYS A 1091 44.18 20.04 -77.13
CA LYS A 1091 43.01 20.40 -77.99
C LYS A 1091 42.78 19.55 -79.29
N THR A 1092 41.64 19.59 -80.01
CA THR A 1092 40.60 20.66 -80.22
C THR A 1092 39.29 20.12 -80.85
N GLN A 1093 38.15 20.83 -80.66
CA GLN A 1093 36.94 20.92 -81.54
C GLN A 1093 36.12 19.63 -81.84
N SER A 1094 34.80 19.66 -82.14
CA SER A 1094 33.73 20.70 -82.02
C SER A 1094 32.34 20.09 -82.25
N SER A 1095 31.29 20.62 -81.56
CA SER A 1095 29.84 20.39 -81.80
C SER A 1095 29.35 18.91 -81.69
N GLU A 1096 28.07 18.60 -81.41
CA GLU A 1096 26.84 19.41 -81.27
C GLU A 1096 25.97 18.88 -80.10
N ALA A 1097 24.84 19.53 -79.79
CA ALA A 1097 24.09 19.27 -78.56
C ALA A 1097 22.81 18.42 -78.73
N THR A 1098 22.57 17.52 -77.77
CA THR A 1098 21.23 16.94 -77.52
C THR A 1098 20.99 16.81 -76.02
N GLN A 1099 20.20 17.74 -75.44
CA GLN A 1099 19.78 17.66 -74.04
C GLN A 1099 18.53 16.79 -73.90
N SER A 1100 18.50 15.92 -72.88
CA SER A 1100 17.28 15.31 -72.36
C SER A 1100 16.99 15.84 -70.95
N THR A 1101 15.76 16.29 -70.72
CA THR A 1101 15.37 17.01 -69.50
C THR A 1101 14.85 16.05 -68.41
N PRO A 1102 15.32 16.16 -67.15
CA PRO A 1102 14.71 15.45 -66.03
C PRO A 1102 13.47 16.21 -65.53
N ASP A 1103 12.33 15.52 -65.48
CA ASP A 1103 11.02 16.13 -65.20
C ASP A 1103 10.90 16.69 -63.77
N CYS A 1104 10.49 17.95 -63.65
CA CYS A 1104 10.72 18.77 -62.46
C CYS A 1104 9.45 18.90 -61.58
N ASN A 1105 8.99 17.79 -61.01
CA ASN A 1105 7.75 17.76 -60.23
C ASN A 1105 7.86 18.55 -58.91
N VAL A 1106 7.32 19.78 -58.91
CA VAL A 1106 7.34 20.73 -57.79
C VAL A 1106 6.58 20.21 -56.56
N CYS A 1107 5.52 19.44 -56.75
CA CYS A 1107 4.63 18.96 -55.67
C CYS A 1107 5.09 17.63 -55.02
N ASN A 1108 6.40 17.45 -54.87
CA ASN A 1108 7.01 16.25 -54.27
C ASN A 1108 7.00 16.32 -52.73
N GLU A 1109 6.38 15.34 -52.08
CA GLU A 1109 6.19 15.25 -50.62
C GLU A 1109 7.52 15.37 -49.85
N ASN A 1110 8.58 14.67 -50.27
CA ASN A 1110 9.89 14.73 -49.59
C ASN A 1110 10.59 16.10 -49.76
N ARG A 1111 10.42 16.76 -50.92
CA ARG A 1111 11.01 18.10 -51.16
C ARG A 1111 10.33 19.16 -50.28
N ILE A 1112 9.01 19.05 -50.10
CA ILE A 1112 8.22 19.94 -49.25
C ILE A 1112 8.54 19.70 -47.77
N TYR A 1113 8.68 18.44 -47.34
CA TYR A 1113 9.15 18.08 -46.00
C TYR A 1113 10.53 18.69 -45.68
N ASN A 1114 11.52 18.51 -46.58
CA ASN A 1114 12.83 19.14 -46.40
C ASN A 1114 12.76 20.68 -46.38
N VAL A 1115 11.87 21.31 -47.14
CA VAL A 1115 11.67 22.78 -47.06
C VAL A 1115 11.14 23.20 -45.69
N PHE A 1116 10.21 22.46 -45.08
CA PHE A 1116 9.76 22.75 -43.71
C PHE A 1116 10.86 22.53 -42.66
N LYS A 1117 11.65 21.45 -42.78
CA LYS A 1117 12.77 21.15 -41.89
C LYS A 1117 13.88 22.22 -41.96
N ASN A 1118 14.31 22.58 -43.18
CA ASN A 1118 15.32 23.61 -43.41
C ASN A 1118 14.83 25.04 -43.10
N LEU A 1119 13.51 25.30 -43.10
CA LEU A 1119 12.95 26.56 -42.60
C LEU A 1119 13.15 26.69 -41.08
N ARG A 1120 12.89 25.62 -40.32
CA ARG A 1120 13.14 25.60 -38.86
C ARG A 1120 14.61 25.86 -38.55
N GLU A 1121 15.52 25.16 -39.23
CA GLU A 1121 16.97 25.33 -39.05
C GLU A 1121 17.44 26.78 -39.27
N LYS A 1122 16.79 27.50 -40.20
CA LYS A 1122 17.06 28.94 -40.44
C LYS A 1122 16.41 29.87 -39.42
N PHE A 1123 15.24 29.54 -38.89
CA PHE A 1123 14.63 30.35 -37.81
C PHE A 1123 15.40 30.20 -36.48
N ASN A 1124 15.82 28.98 -36.13
CA ASN A 1124 16.62 28.73 -34.93
C ASN A 1124 18.03 29.36 -34.97
N PHE A 1125 18.50 29.84 -36.13
CA PHE A 1125 19.80 30.51 -36.28
C PHE A 1125 19.71 32.04 -36.27
N ASN A 1126 18.51 32.61 -36.08
CA ASN A 1126 18.22 34.03 -36.30
C ASN A 1126 17.67 34.76 -35.06
N GLU A 1127 17.82 34.20 -33.86
CA GLU A 1127 17.45 34.86 -32.58
C GLU A 1127 18.61 35.69 -31.94
N ASP A 1128 19.79 35.73 -32.55
CA ASP A 1128 20.87 36.66 -32.19
C ASP A 1128 20.70 38.02 -32.91
N LEU A 1129 19.61 38.75 -32.64
CA LEU A 1129 19.39 40.15 -33.09
C LEU A 1129 18.43 40.94 -32.18
#